data_AF-I3XXU6-F1
#
_entry.id   AF-I3XXU6-F1
#
_cell.length_a   1.000
_cell.length_b   1.000
_cell.length_c   1.000
_cell.angle_alpha   90.00
_cell.angle_beta   90.00
_cell.angle_gamma   90.00
#
_symmetry.space_group_name_H-M   'P 1'
#
loop_
_entity.id
_entity.type
_entity.pdbx_description
1 polymer ?
#
loop_
_entity_poly.entity_id
_entity_poly.type
_entity_poly.pdbx_seq_one_letter_code
_entity_poly.pdbx_strand_id
1 'polypeptide(L)'
;MTFRTLFLFTCNLLLFSGCAIKEPLLRQNEPYAPSTQSLVQNIVPQNIAQDDFTYRYYKPWFKTHLSHKKEDASWANKSYGIKGRYYGENLQLIGDDEVDALLKSTNFEAHGSVNAHAIMLQNEQMRNLPTHKPFFKKTTLPGEGYPFDYLQTSRIHIAEPILISHYSRDGAWAYVESSFAAGWLPSNSFVWLDAKERTPFIKALKIAIVQDNVPLYNAKQHFVSYAKVGAIFPIENEDDNFFYTFIYTKDANEEASKLTLFIPKSFAKKVPLEFSQESIHQLSNTLLGEKYGWGGYLNNRDCSAMTRDFLAPFGVWIPRNSAAQKSFGEYISLKDLSPKEKEAMILKHGIAFLSLIYLKGHIMLYAGEVQEKPFVMHNVWGVKTLENGKEGRDIIGKAVITDLYVGANQPNVPEASLLINRVEGILVKPTYATKNNLVSKYPSVKAIKDNNVYFMDGSTLPYDDKQAKHFDELLENADIEDMFTQTYPAFFPITPPTLNDDPGRFRNDAFLKKLYGESKKEIEKNLTEVIWLPNHGAKKLKFNQNENAAMQLQKVSDELDRLPEKYMKYLKNPAGTYAYRPIAGTSRLSAHSYGIAIDLETSYSRYWRWDKTYTFHNEFPKEIIDIFEKHGFVWGGRWYHYDTMHFEYRPELFESID
;
A
#
# COMPACT_ATOMS: atom_id res chain seq x y z
N MET A 1 64.04 -70.64 2.48
CA MET A 1 63.28 -70.55 3.74
C MET A 1 61.80 -70.36 3.38
N THR A 2 61.00 -71.43 3.27
CA THR A 2 60.13 -71.99 4.34
C THR A 2 59.21 -70.93 4.96
N PHE A 3 57.93 -70.85 4.57
CA PHE A 3 56.75 -71.67 4.95
C PHE A 3 55.93 -71.01 6.09
N ARG A 4 54.59 -70.98 5.89
CA ARG A 4 53.47 -70.65 6.82
C ARG A 4 53.01 -69.19 6.81
N THR A 5 51.74 -68.79 6.55
CA THR A 5 50.42 -69.46 6.51
C THR A 5 49.45 -68.47 5.81
N LEU A 6 48.86 -68.72 4.65
CA LEU A 6 47.53 -69.30 4.39
C LEU A 6 46.40 -68.87 5.36
N PHE A 7 45.48 -67.99 4.93
CA PHE A 7 44.01 -68.24 5.00
C PHE A 7 43.16 -67.09 4.40
N LEU A 8 42.40 -67.45 3.36
CA LEU A 8 41.08 -66.94 2.95
C LEU A 8 40.88 -65.45 2.61
N PHE A 9 41.03 -65.16 1.31
CA PHE A 9 40.24 -64.17 0.58
C PHE A 9 38.95 -64.84 0.07
N THR A 10 37.84 -64.71 0.80
CA THR A 10 36.49 -64.90 0.25
C THR A 10 35.51 -63.95 0.95
N CYS A 11 34.88 -63.12 0.13
CA CYS A 11 33.55 -62.52 0.29
C CYS A 11 33.19 -61.92 1.65
N ASN A 12 33.12 -60.59 1.70
CA ASN A 12 31.85 -59.91 1.97
C ASN A 12 31.89 -58.49 1.40
N LEU A 13 31.28 -58.35 0.21
CA LEU A 13 30.62 -57.11 -0.19
C LEU A 13 29.55 -56.82 0.87
N LEU A 14 29.87 -55.96 1.83
CA LEU A 14 28.87 -55.31 2.68
C LEU A 14 28.87 -53.82 2.34
N LEU A 15 27.88 -53.50 1.52
CA LEU A 15 27.23 -52.22 1.31
C LEU A 15 27.48 -51.21 2.45
N PHE A 16 28.49 -50.35 2.29
CA PHE A 16 28.45 -49.02 2.90
C PHE A 16 27.59 -48.11 2.01
N SER A 17 26.29 -48.37 1.97
CA SER A 17 25.31 -47.36 1.61
C SER A 17 25.20 -46.40 2.79
N GLY A 18 26.20 -45.53 2.94
CA GLY A 18 26.07 -44.34 3.76
C GLY A 18 24.85 -43.56 3.28
N CYS A 19 24.01 -43.11 4.20
CA CYS A 19 22.89 -42.22 3.89
C CYS A 19 23.44 -40.95 3.24
N ALA A 20 23.50 -40.93 1.92
CA ALA A 20 23.68 -39.72 1.15
C ALA A 20 22.47 -38.84 1.45
N ILE A 21 22.71 -37.76 2.20
CA ILE A 21 21.80 -36.63 2.27
C ILE A 21 21.64 -36.19 0.81
N LYS A 22 20.47 -36.43 0.21
CA LYS A 22 20.18 -35.97 -1.15
C LYS A 22 20.43 -34.46 -1.16
N GLU A 23 21.46 -34.02 -1.87
CA GLU A 23 21.68 -32.61 -2.13
C GLU A 23 20.42 -32.03 -2.79
N PRO A 24 20.00 -30.80 -2.44
CA PRO A 24 18.89 -30.16 -3.14
C PRO A 24 19.22 -30.10 -4.64
N LEU A 25 18.33 -30.67 -5.45
CA LEU A 25 18.44 -30.65 -6.91
C LEU A 25 18.49 -29.20 -7.38
N LEU A 26 19.61 -28.78 -7.97
CA LEU A 26 19.72 -27.51 -8.66
C LEU A 26 19.08 -27.63 -10.05
N ARG A 27 18.22 -26.68 -10.39
CA ARG A 27 17.49 -26.66 -11.65
C ARG A 27 18.45 -26.58 -12.84
N GLN A 28 18.30 -27.49 -13.81
CA GLN A 28 19.16 -27.57 -15.00
C GLN A 28 18.75 -26.60 -16.13
N ASN A 29 17.51 -26.09 -16.14
CA ASN A 29 17.01 -25.17 -17.17
C ASN A 29 16.24 -24.00 -16.55
N GLU A 30 16.70 -22.76 -16.79
CA GLU A 30 15.96 -21.54 -16.47
C GLU A 30 14.66 -21.50 -17.30
N PRO A 31 13.52 -21.07 -16.72
CA PRO A 31 12.32 -20.84 -17.51
C PRO A 31 12.58 -19.72 -18.53
N TYR A 32 12.02 -19.86 -19.74
CA TYR A 32 12.01 -18.76 -20.72
C TYR A 32 11.34 -17.53 -20.09
N ALA A 33 12.09 -16.43 -20.00
CA ALA A 33 11.61 -15.17 -19.46
C ALA A 33 11.67 -14.12 -20.57
N PRO A 34 10.57 -13.40 -20.83
CA PRO A 34 10.61 -12.25 -21.74
C PRO A 34 11.55 -11.18 -21.19
N SER A 35 12.15 -10.41 -22.09
CA SER A 35 12.94 -9.25 -21.67
C SER A 35 12.05 -8.23 -20.96
N THR A 36 12.62 -7.49 -20.01
CA THR A 36 11.94 -6.33 -19.40
C THR A 36 11.52 -5.32 -20.46
N GLN A 37 12.31 -5.14 -21.52
CA GLN A 37 11.98 -4.25 -22.65
C GLN A 37 10.65 -4.63 -23.33
N SER A 38 10.45 -5.92 -23.62
CA SER A 38 9.20 -6.40 -24.23
C SER A 38 7.98 -6.24 -23.32
N LEU A 39 8.17 -6.28 -22.00
CA LEU A 39 7.08 -6.13 -21.03
C LEU A 39 6.67 -4.67 -20.84
N VAL A 40 7.60 -3.73 -20.98
CA VAL A 40 7.31 -2.30 -20.78
C VAL A 40 6.84 -1.56 -22.03
N GLN A 41 7.00 -2.15 -23.22
CA GLN A 41 6.78 -1.47 -24.51
C GLN A 41 5.39 -0.82 -24.68
N ASN A 42 4.36 -1.42 -24.05
CA ASN A 42 2.97 -0.97 -24.14
C ASN A 42 2.51 -0.17 -22.90
N ILE A 43 3.42 0.09 -21.95
CA ILE A 43 3.08 0.84 -20.74
C ILE A 43 2.96 2.32 -21.11
N VAL A 44 1.76 2.86 -20.87
CA VAL A 44 1.50 4.31 -20.93
C VAL A 44 1.81 4.88 -19.55
N PRO A 45 2.57 5.99 -19.45
CA PRO A 45 2.84 6.64 -18.18
C PRO A 45 1.57 6.89 -17.37
N GLN A 46 1.57 6.46 -16.11
CA GLN A 46 0.45 6.63 -15.20
C GLN A 46 0.81 7.68 -14.14
N ASN A 47 -0.15 8.55 -13.81
CA ASN A 47 -0.04 9.33 -12.59
C ASN A 47 -0.47 8.44 -11.41
N ILE A 48 0.42 8.25 -10.45
CA ILE A 48 0.15 7.43 -9.27
C ILE A 48 -0.04 8.36 -8.08
N ALA A 49 -1.13 8.19 -7.34
CA ALA A 49 -1.34 8.95 -6.11
C ALA A 49 -0.20 8.70 -5.11
N GLN A 50 0.43 9.80 -4.69
CA GLN A 50 1.61 9.84 -3.81
C GLN A 50 1.33 10.53 -2.46
N ASP A 51 0.08 10.99 -2.27
CA ASP A 51 -0.29 12.02 -1.29
C ASP A 51 -0.01 11.62 0.16
N ASP A 52 0.08 10.31 0.43
CA ASP A 52 0.37 9.79 1.76
C ASP A 52 1.80 9.25 1.94
N PHE A 53 2.65 9.24 0.91
CA PHE A 53 3.97 8.63 0.98
C PHE A 53 4.80 9.24 2.10
N THR A 54 4.94 10.56 2.10
CA THR A 54 5.68 11.30 3.13
C THR A 54 5.09 11.04 4.51
N TYR A 55 3.76 11.10 4.65
CA TYR A 55 3.10 10.85 5.92
C TYR A 55 3.39 9.43 6.45
N ARG A 56 3.30 8.42 5.60
CA ARG A 56 3.51 7.01 5.97
C ARG A 56 4.97 6.67 6.21
N TYR A 57 5.87 7.14 5.34
CA TYR A 57 7.30 6.88 5.46
C TYR A 57 7.91 7.54 6.70
N TYR A 58 7.51 8.78 7.02
CA TYR A 58 7.96 9.50 8.21
C TYR A 58 7.06 9.31 9.44
N LYS A 59 6.08 8.40 9.38
CA LYS A 59 5.13 8.12 10.46
C LYS A 59 5.78 7.94 11.84
N PRO A 60 6.95 7.25 12.00
CA PRO A 60 7.60 7.12 13.31
C PRO A 60 7.92 8.46 13.97
N TRP A 61 8.20 9.50 13.19
CA TRP A 61 8.52 10.84 13.68
C TRP A 61 7.31 11.73 13.98
N PHE A 62 6.12 11.34 13.50
CA PHE A 62 4.86 12.02 13.81
C PHE A 62 4.16 11.46 15.04
N LYS A 63 4.63 10.32 15.54
CA LYS A 63 4.09 9.69 16.75
C LYS A 63 4.75 10.20 18.01
N THR A 64 3.96 10.21 19.07
CA THR A 64 4.42 10.44 20.45
C THR A 64 4.57 9.14 21.24
N HIS A 65 4.04 8.02 20.72
CA HIS A 65 4.06 6.70 21.34
C HIS A 65 4.00 5.60 20.27
N LEU A 66 4.37 4.37 20.65
CA LEU A 66 4.36 3.19 19.79
C LEU A 66 2.94 2.76 19.40
N SER A 67 2.80 2.09 18.26
CA SER A 67 1.50 1.53 17.81
C SER A 67 1.00 0.41 18.69
N HIS A 68 1.91 -0.43 19.18
CA HIS A 68 1.59 -1.69 19.83
C HIS A 68 1.78 -1.57 21.34
N LYS A 69 0.85 -2.16 22.09
CA LYS A 69 0.98 -2.30 23.55
C LYS A 69 2.08 -3.32 23.88
N LYS A 70 2.57 -3.30 25.12
CA LYS A 70 3.62 -4.21 25.61
C LYS A 70 3.31 -5.68 25.30
N GLU A 71 2.06 -6.09 25.49
CA GLU A 71 1.63 -7.48 25.35
C GLU A 71 1.72 -7.98 23.90
N ASP A 72 1.46 -7.09 22.95
CA ASP A 72 1.55 -7.35 21.51
C ASP A 72 3.00 -7.24 21.03
N ALA A 73 3.74 -6.22 21.48
CA ALA A 73 5.14 -6.01 21.12
C ALA A 73 6.06 -7.16 21.59
N SER A 74 5.69 -7.84 22.68
CA SER A 74 6.44 -8.96 23.26
C SER A 74 6.05 -10.35 22.70
N TRP A 75 5.29 -10.42 21.60
CA TRP A 75 4.87 -11.70 21.00
C TRP A 75 6.03 -12.66 20.69
N ALA A 76 7.19 -12.10 20.31
CA ALA A 76 8.38 -12.85 19.98
C ALA A 76 8.90 -13.63 21.20
N ASN A 77 8.84 -13.04 22.40
CA ASN A 77 9.28 -13.73 23.62
C ASN A 77 8.46 -15.00 23.88
N LYS A 78 7.15 -14.95 23.60
CA LYS A 78 6.26 -16.10 23.75
C LYS A 78 6.55 -17.17 22.69
N SER A 79 6.76 -16.75 21.44
CA SER A 79 6.93 -17.68 20.31
C SER A 79 8.29 -18.38 20.32
N TYR A 80 9.36 -17.64 20.59
CA TYR A 80 10.73 -18.13 20.58
C TYR A 80 11.17 -18.69 21.94
N GLY A 81 10.38 -18.50 23.00
CA GLY A 81 10.57 -19.15 24.30
C GLY A 81 10.15 -20.61 24.37
N ILE A 82 9.58 -21.16 23.30
CA ILE A 82 9.21 -22.58 23.24
C ILE A 82 10.49 -23.42 23.17
N LYS A 83 10.68 -24.24 24.21
CA LYS A 83 11.87 -25.07 24.42
C LYS A 83 12.04 -26.17 23.37
N GLY A 84 13.29 -26.54 23.11
CA GLY A 84 13.65 -27.63 22.21
C GLY A 84 13.18 -27.50 20.75
N ARG A 85 12.91 -26.27 20.29
CA ARG A 85 12.32 -26.01 18.96
C ARG A 85 13.31 -25.48 17.92
N TYR A 86 14.29 -24.68 18.34
CA TYR A 86 15.12 -23.88 17.44
C TYR A 86 16.58 -24.34 17.47
N TYR A 87 17.23 -24.19 16.32
CA TYR A 87 18.61 -24.58 16.05
C TYR A 87 19.45 -23.34 15.76
N GLY A 88 20.66 -23.29 16.31
CA GLY A 88 21.59 -22.18 16.12
C GLY A 88 22.35 -22.27 14.79
N GLU A 89 23.33 -21.38 14.63
CA GLU A 89 24.21 -21.28 13.46
C GLU A 89 25.01 -22.56 13.17
N ASN A 90 25.27 -23.37 14.19
CA ASN A 90 25.98 -24.65 14.09
C ASN A 90 25.04 -25.85 13.83
N LEU A 91 23.76 -25.58 13.58
CA LEU A 91 22.70 -26.58 13.36
C LEU A 91 22.48 -27.52 14.55
N GLN A 92 22.91 -27.12 15.75
CA GLN A 92 22.58 -27.79 17.01
C GLN A 92 21.41 -27.10 17.69
N LEU A 93 20.70 -27.86 18.52
CA LEU A 93 19.59 -27.32 19.30
C LEU A 93 20.10 -26.23 20.26
N ILE A 94 19.41 -25.10 20.31
CA ILE A 94 19.75 -24.01 21.22
C ILE A 94 19.34 -24.43 22.63
N GLY A 95 20.25 -24.25 23.61
CA GLY A 95 19.99 -24.61 24.99
C GLY A 95 18.88 -23.75 25.62
N ASP A 96 18.06 -24.35 26.46
CA ASP A 96 16.92 -23.67 27.08
C ASP A 96 17.37 -22.47 27.95
N ASP A 97 18.51 -22.58 28.62
CA ASP A 97 19.12 -21.49 29.41
C ASP A 97 19.59 -20.32 28.53
N GLU A 98 20.11 -20.60 27.33
CA GLU A 98 20.50 -19.55 26.36
C GLU A 98 19.28 -18.79 25.87
N VAL A 99 18.17 -19.50 25.59
CA VAL A 99 16.90 -18.87 25.23
C VAL A 99 16.38 -18.01 26.38
N ASP A 100 16.37 -18.51 27.63
CA ASP A 100 15.87 -17.75 28.78
C ASP A 100 16.70 -16.51 29.07
N ALA A 101 18.03 -16.60 28.93
CA ALA A 101 18.91 -15.45 29.05
C ALA A 101 18.58 -14.38 28.00
N LEU A 102 18.38 -14.78 26.74
CA LEU A 102 17.99 -13.88 25.66
C LEU A 102 16.63 -13.22 25.93
N LEU A 103 15.62 -13.99 26.35
CA LEU A 103 14.30 -13.46 26.70
C LEU A 103 14.34 -12.49 27.89
N LYS A 104 15.15 -12.79 28.89
CA LYS A 104 15.35 -11.91 30.05
C LYS A 104 15.97 -10.59 29.62
N SER A 105 16.91 -10.60 28.67
CA SER A 105 17.60 -9.40 28.17
C SER A 105 16.67 -8.38 27.51
N THR A 106 15.50 -8.80 26.99
CA THR A 106 14.62 -7.93 26.19
C THR A 106 13.91 -6.83 26.99
N ASN A 107 13.87 -6.90 28.32
CA ASN A 107 13.44 -5.80 29.19
C ASN A 107 12.07 -5.13 28.83
N PHE A 108 11.06 -5.90 28.40
CA PHE A 108 9.77 -5.34 27.99
C PHE A 108 9.00 -4.61 29.11
N GLU A 109 9.39 -4.74 30.38
CA GLU A 109 8.83 -3.89 31.46
C GLU A 109 9.16 -2.40 31.27
N ALA A 110 10.23 -2.08 30.55
CA ALA A 110 10.56 -0.71 30.14
C ALA A 110 9.85 -0.26 28.85
N HIS A 111 8.94 -1.06 28.28
CA HIS A 111 8.33 -0.76 26.99
C HIS A 111 7.71 0.64 26.93
N GLY A 112 8.21 1.46 26.00
CA GLY A 112 7.77 2.85 25.82
C GLY A 112 8.29 3.82 26.88
N SER A 113 9.34 3.47 27.64
CA SER A 113 9.95 4.37 28.62
C SER A 113 10.82 5.45 27.99
N VAL A 114 11.27 5.26 26.74
CA VAL A 114 12.15 6.20 26.03
C VAL A 114 11.35 7.10 25.08
N ASN A 115 10.56 6.52 24.16
CA ASN A 115 9.77 7.22 23.15
C ASN A 115 10.54 8.34 22.40
N ALA A 116 11.78 8.05 22.00
CA ALA A 116 12.64 9.01 21.31
C ALA A 116 12.62 8.79 19.80
N HIS A 117 12.65 9.87 19.02
CA HIS A 117 12.80 9.79 17.57
C HIS A 117 14.26 9.59 17.20
N ALA A 118 14.52 8.76 16.20
CA ALA A 118 15.87 8.49 15.74
C ALA A 118 15.90 8.21 14.22
N ILE A 119 17.12 8.14 13.68
CA ILE A 119 17.38 7.81 12.28
C ILE A 119 18.49 6.77 12.16
N MET A 120 18.38 5.88 11.18
CA MET A 120 19.40 4.88 10.87
C MET A 120 20.68 5.49 10.29
N LEU A 121 21.83 5.00 10.76
CA LEU A 121 23.17 5.38 10.30
C LEU A 121 23.70 4.50 9.15
N GLN A 122 23.17 3.28 9.06
CA GLN A 122 23.56 2.27 8.08
C GLN A 122 22.41 1.31 7.81
N ASN A 123 22.55 0.46 6.78
CA ASN A 123 21.62 -0.65 6.61
C ASN A 123 21.80 -1.64 7.76
N GLU A 124 20.70 -2.15 8.31
CA GLU A 124 20.76 -3.05 9.46
C GLU A 124 19.71 -4.16 9.37
N GLN A 125 19.94 -5.25 10.11
CA GLN A 125 19.00 -6.36 10.22
C GLN A 125 18.11 -6.18 11.46
N MET A 126 16.84 -5.85 11.26
CA MET A 126 15.85 -5.80 12.35
C MET A 126 15.47 -7.21 12.78
N ARG A 127 15.52 -7.46 14.09
CA ARG A 127 15.42 -8.79 14.69
C ARG A 127 14.19 -8.94 15.59
N ASN A 128 13.65 -10.15 15.69
CA ASN A 128 12.57 -10.45 16.63
C ASN A 128 13.06 -10.57 18.09
N LEU A 129 14.34 -10.88 18.30
CA LEU A 129 15.03 -10.88 19.60
C LEU A 129 16.40 -10.19 19.47
N PRO A 130 16.97 -9.62 20.56
CA PRO A 130 18.20 -8.82 20.50
C PRO A 130 19.47 -9.68 20.35
N THR A 131 19.62 -10.32 19.19
CA THR A 131 20.79 -11.12 18.83
C THR A 131 21.00 -11.18 17.33
N HIS A 132 22.27 -11.26 16.91
CA HIS A 132 22.65 -11.57 15.54
C HIS A 132 22.61 -13.07 15.23
N LYS A 133 22.57 -13.94 16.25
CA LYS A 133 22.51 -15.39 16.05
C LYS A 133 21.17 -15.80 15.42
N PRO A 134 21.14 -16.79 14.52
CA PRO A 134 19.92 -17.22 13.86
C PRO A 134 19.13 -18.23 14.70
N PHE A 135 17.82 -18.25 14.51
CA PHE A 135 16.98 -19.37 14.95
C PHE A 135 16.44 -20.09 13.73
N PHE A 136 17.00 -21.28 13.44
CA PHE A 136 16.51 -22.17 12.40
C PHE A 136 15.56 -23.22 12.96
N LYS A 137 14.75 -23.84 12.09
CA LYS A 137 14.20 -25.17 12.35
C LYS A 137 15.10 -26.24 11.73
N LYS A 138 14.78 -27.52 11.98
CA LYS A 138 15.51 -28.68 11.45
C LYS A 138 15.71 -28.58 9.93
N THR A 139 16.96 -28.69 9.48
CA THR A 139 17.36 -28.66 8.06
C THR A 139 16.82 -29.85 7.25
N THR A 140 16.39 -30.92 7.92
CA THR A 140 15.74 -32.06 7.26
C THR A 140 14.32 -31.75 6.77
N LEU A 141 13.74 -30.63 7.20
CA LEU A 141 12.43 -30.18 6.75
C LEU A 141 12.59 -29.27 5.52
N PRO A 142 11.86 -29.52 4.42
CA PRO A 142 11.95 -28.68 3.22
C PRO A 142 11.53 -27.23 3.48
N GLY A 143 12.37 -26.27 3.08
CA GLY A 143 12.10 -24.85 3.30
C GLY A 143 12.35 -24.40 4.74
N GLU A 144 13.12 -25.17 5.49
CA GLU A 144 13.58 -24.86 6.85
C GLU A 144 15.11 -24.93 6.89
N GLY A 145 15.73 -24.46 7.98
CA GLY A 145 17.18 -24.34 8.04
C GLY A 145 17.69 -23.08 7.35
N TYR A 146 18.99 -22.99 7.08
CA TYR A 146 19.54 -21.87 6.31
C TYR A 146 18.88 -21.80 4.91
N PRO A 147 18.46 -20.61 4.43
CA PRO A 147 18.66 -19.27 5.01
C PRO A 147 17.47 -18.72 5.83
N PHE A 148 16.52 -19.56 6.26
CA PHE A 148 15.30 -19.19 6.98
C PHE A 148 15.53 -18.93 8.47
N ASP A 149 16.28 -17.88 8.77
CA ASP A 149 16.43 -17.40 10.14
C ASP A 149 15.12 -16.77 10.62
N TYR A 150 14.45 -17.43 11.56
CA TYR A 150 13.17 -16.98 12.09
C TYR A 150 13.27 -15.76 12.99
N LEU A 151 14.46 -15.38 13.47
CA LEU A 151 14.62 -14.11 14.18
C LEU A 151 14.73 -12.92 13.22
N GLN A 152 14.92 -13.15 11.91
CA GLN A 152 14.98 -12.08 10.93
C GLN A 152 13.58 -11.50 10.66
N THR A 153 13.40 -10.20 10.93
CA THR A 153 12.14 -9.48 10.70
C THR A 153 12.18 -8.75 9.36
N SER A 154 13.13 -7.84 9.20
CA SER A 154 13.30 -7.02 8.00
C SER A 154 14.71 -6.46 7.93
N ARG A 155 15.21 -6.24 6.73
CA ARG A 155 16.27 -5.25 6.52
C ARG A 155 15.68 -3.84 6.67
N ILE A 156 16.42 -2.94 7.31
CA ILE A 156 16.13 -1.50 7.36
C ILE A 156 17.21 -0.74 6.59
N HIS A 157 16.83 0.32 5.87
CA HIS A 157 17.76 1.15 5.12
C HIS A 157 18.49 2.14 6.03
N ILE A 158 19.68 2.55 5.62
CA ILE A 158 20.28 3.82 6.08
C ILE A 158 19.28 4.97 5.89
N ALA A 159 19.33 5.96 6.77
CA ALA A 159 18.45 7.13 6.77
C ALA A 159 16.95 6.84 6.98
N GLU A 160 16.57 5.60 7.34
CA GLU A 160 15.18 5.28 7.68
C GLU A 160 14.77 5.92 9.03
N PRO A 161 13.61 6.60 9.09
CA PRO A 161 13.03 7.09 10.34
C PRO A 161 12.60 5.97 11.28
N ILE A 162 12.93 6.09 12.57
CA ILE A 162 12.48 5.15 13.61
C ILE A 162 12.04 5.88 14.90
N LEU A 163 11.22 5.19 15.68
CA LEU A 163 10.82 5.55 17.04
C LEU A 163 11.34 4.49 18.01
N ILE A 164 12.08 4.91 19.03
CA ILE A 164 12.69 4.03 20.03
C ILE A 164 11.73 3.83 21.19
N SER A 165 11.47 2.57 21.53
CA SER A 165 10.65 2.19 22.68
C SER A 165 11.45 2.18 23.98
N HIS A 166 12.46 1.33 24.01
CA HIS A 166 13.28 1.01 25.18
C HIS A 166 14.51 0.21 24.74
N TYR A 167 15.43 0.02 25.68
CA TYR A 167 16.66 -0.74 25.48
C TYR A 167 16.61 -2.11 26.17
N SER A 168 17.41 -3.04 25.65
CA SER A 168 17.76 -4.28 26.33
C SER A 168 18.43 -3.96 27.68
N ARG A 169 18.47 -4.93 28.59
CA ARG A 169 18.99 -4.72 29.96
C ARG A 169 20.44 -4.19 30.01
N ASP A 170 21.23 -4.54 29.01
CA ASP A 170 22.63 -4.13 28.86
C ASP A 170 22.82 -2.90 27.97
N GLY A 171 21.74 -2.35 27.39
CA GLY A 171 21.79 -1.20 26.49
C GLY A 171 22.29 -1.49 25.07
N ALA A 172 22.74 -2.72 24.78
CA ALA A 172 23.35 -3.06 23.48
C ALA A 172 22.35 -3.04 22.31
N TRP A 173 21.06 -3.23 22.59
CA TRP A 173 19.99 -3.24 21.60
C TRP A 173 18.85 -2.33 22.03
N ALA A 174 18.12 -1.80 21.04
CA ALA A 174 16.88 -1.07 21.25
C ALA A 174 15.73 -1.74 20.51
N TYR A 175 14.57 -1.82 21.15
CA TYR A 175 13.32 -2.14 20.46
C TYR A 175 12.77 -0.88 19.82
N VAL A 176 12.52 -0.92 18.52
CA VAL A 176 12.14 0.23 17.71
C VAL A 176 10.92 -0.05 16.84
N GLU A 177 10.29 1.01 16.36
CA GLU A 177 9.26 0.98 15.33
C GLU A 177 9.68 1.87 14.14
N SER A 178 9.70 1.30 12.94
CA SER A 178 9.85 1.99 11.65
C SER A 178 8.49 2.21 11.00
N SER A 179 8.46 2.79 9.80
CA SER A 179 7.21 2.98 9.05
C SER A 179 6.49 1.66 8.77
N PHE A 180 7.23 0.55 8.60
CA PHE A 180 6.71 -0.71 8.07
C PHE A 180 6.88 -1.94 8.98
N ALA A 181 7.70 -1.86 10.04
CA ALA A 181 7.98 -2.97 10.96
C ALA A 181 8.48 -2.48 12.33
N ALA A 182 8.38 -3.34 13.34
CA ALA A 182 8.97 -3.14 14.67
C ALA A 182 9.84 -4.35 15.05
N GLY A 183 10.89 -4.10 15.85
CA GLY A 183 11.84 -5.13 16.26
C GLY A 183 13.09 -4.54 16.92
N TRP A 184 14.07 -5.40 17.17
CA TRP A 184 15.34 -5.06 17.81
C TRP A 184 16.39 -4.64 16.79
N LEU A 185 17.07 -3.52 17.08
CA LEU A 185 18.25 -3.04 16.34
C LEU A 185 19.42 -2.77 17.30
N PRO A 186 20.68 -2.95 16.88
CA PRO A 186 21.84 -2.58 17.68
C PRO A 186 21.84 -1.08 17.99
N SER A 187 22.12 -0.69 19.24
CA SER A 187 22.04 0.71 19.68
C SER A 187 23.06 1.66 19.00
N ASN A 188 24.10 1.11 18.38
CA ASN A 188 25.08 1.85 17.61
C ASN A 188 24.66 2.10 16.14
N SER A 189 23.54 1.53 15.68
CA SER A 189 23.08 1.62 14.29
C SER A 189 22.22 2.85 13.98
N PHE A 190 21.87 3.65 14.98
CA PHE A 190 21.02 4.84 14.86
C PHE A 190 21.49 5.99 15.76
N VAL A 191 20.99 7.20 15.50
CA VAL A 191 21.18 8.39 16.35
C VAL A 191 19.85 9.06 16.65
N TRP A 192 19.70 9.60 17.87
CA TRP A 192 18.50 10.33 18.28
C TRP A 192 18.40 11.66 17.55
N LEU A 193 17.18 12.10 17.24
CA LEU A 193 16.94 13.37 16.57
C LEU A 193 15.83 14.16 17.25
N ASP A 194 16.10 15.44 17.50
CA ASP A 194 15.08 16.38 17.97
C ASP A 194 14.31 16.98 16.79
N ALA A 195 13.33 17.84 17.10
CA ALA A 195 12.57 18.55 16.08
C ALA A 195 13.47 19.42 15.16
N LYS A 196 14.59 19.94 15.69
CA LYS A 196 15.55 20.79 14.96
C LYS A 196 16.24 20.03 13.81
N GLU A 197 16.51 18.73 13.97
CA GLU A 197 17.02 17.88 12.89
C GLU A 197 15.91 17.34 11.97
N ARG A 198 14.81 16.85 12.56
CA ARG A 198 13.75 16.13 11.83
C ARG A 198 12.98 17.03 10.88
N THR A 199 12.68 18.25 11.28
CA THR A 199 11.88 19.20 10.50
C THR A 199 12.53 19.55 9.15
N PRO A 200 13.81 20.01 9.09
CA PRO A 200 14.47 20.24 7.80
C PRO A 200 14.64 18.95 7.00
N PHE A 201 14.87 17.80 7.67
CA PHE A 201 14.96 16.51 6.99
C PHE A 201 13.66 16.16 6.25
N ILE A 202 12.49 16.29 6.89
CA ILE A 202 11.19 16.03 6.24
C ILE A 202 10.94 17.00 5.09
N LYS A 203 11.17 18.31 5.30
CA LYS A 203 10.85 19.37 4.33
C LYS A 203 11.72 19.39 3.07
N ALA A 204 12.95 18.88 3.14
CA ALA A 204 13.86 18.89 2.00
C ALA A 204 13.27 18.17 0.77
N LEU A 205 13.71 18.53 -0.43
CA LEU A 205 13.49 17.69 -1.61
C LEU A 205 14.19 16.34 -1.42
N LYS A 206 13.69 15.31 -2.09
CA LYS A 206 14.15 13.93 -1.89
C LYS A 206 14.65 13.31 -3.18
N ILE A 207 15.61 12.40 -3.04
CA ILE A 207 16.03 11.47 -4.09
C ILE A 207 15.85 10.04 -3.59
N ALA A 208 15.65 9.11 -4.51
CA ALA A 208 15.71 7.68 -4.27
C ALA A 208 16.89 7.07 -5.02
N ILE A 209 17.52 6.09 -4.38
CA ILE A 209 18.50 5.23 -5.02
C ILE A 209 17.79 4.32 -6.03
N VAL A 210 18.34 4.24 -7.24
CA VAL A 210 17.80 3.46 -8.37
C VAL A 210 18.75 2.35 -8.85
N GLN A 211 19.85 2.13 -8.11
CA GLN A 211 20.81 1.04 -8.32
C GLN A 211 21.13 0.35 -6.99
N ASP A 212 21.49 -0.93 -7.03
CA ASP A 212 21.85 -1.66 -5.81
C ASP A 212 23.35 -1.57 -5.48
N ASN A 213 23.67 -1.63 -4.19
CA ASN A 213 25.04 -1.61 -3.65
C ASN A 213 25.83 -0.35 -4.02
N VAL A 214 25.16 0.80 -4.04
CA VAL A 214 25.76 2.12 -4.27
C VAL A 214 26.62 2.49 -3.07
N PRO A 215 27.95 2.69 -3.23
CA PRO A 215 28.78 3.14 -2.13
C PRO A 215 28.55 4.63 -1.85
N LEU A 216 28.30 4.97 -0.59
CA LEU A 216 28.13 6.34 -0.14
C LEU A 216 29.43 6.87 0.46
N TYR A 217 29.80 8.09 0.08
CA TYR A 217 31.00 8.76 0.55
C TYR A 217 30.65 10.13 1.14
N ASN A 218 31.39 10.53 2.18
CA ASN A 218 31.32 11.88 2.72
C ASN A 218 32.20 12.88 1.95
N ALA A 219 32.18 14.16 2.37
CA ALA A 219 32.99 15.22 1.76
C ALA A 219 34.51 14.97 1.76
N LYS A 220 35.01 14.11 2.65
CA LYS A 220 36.41 13.70 2.73
C LYS A 220 36.70 12.42 1.93
N GLN A 221 35.75 11.95 1.12
CA GLN A 221 35.83 10.71 0.35
C GLN A 221 36.00 9.44 1.21
N HIS A 222 35.59 9.49 2.49
CA HIS A 222 35.54 8.28 3.31
C HIS A 222 34.24 7.54 3.04
N PHE A 223 34.35 6.22 2.87
CA PHE A 223 33.20 5.33 2.76
C PHE A 223 32.35 5.40 4.04
N VAL A 224 31.03 5.48 3.85
CA VAL A 224 30.04 5.56 4.93
C VAL A 224 29.25 4.26 5.03
N SER A 225 28.54 3.90 3.96
CA SER A 225 27.73 2.67 3.88
C SER A 225 27.38 2.39 2.43
N TYR A 226 26.90 1.18 2.14
CA TYR A 226 26.18 0.92 0.90
C TYR A 226 24.72 1.35 1.01
N ALA A 227 24.13 1.78 -0.09
CA ALA A 227 22.70 1.96 -0.27
C ALA A 227 22.16 1.09 -1.40
N LYS A 228 20.86 0.85 -1.39
CA LYS A 228 20.15 0.00 -2.35
C LYS A 228 18.87 0.66 -2.80
N VAL A 229 18.28 0.14 -3.88
CA VAL A 229 16.95 0.55 -4.34
C VAL A 229 15.96 0.56 -3.17
N GLY A 230 15.21 1.65 -3.05
CA GLY A 230 14.27 1.92 -1.97
C GLY A 230 14.80 2.84 -0.86
N ALA A 231 16.11 3.11 -0.80
CA ALA A 231 16.67 4.11 0.12
C ALA A 231 16.38 5.54 -0.37
N ILE A 232 15.95 6.42 0.53
CA ILE A 232 15.54 7.80 0.24
C ILE A 232 16.38 8.78 1.05
N PHE A 233 16.88 9.83 0.39
CA PHE A 233 17.75 10.83 1.00
C PHE A 233 17.23 12.25 0.73
N PRO A 234 17.36 13.17 1.70
CA PRO A 234 17.17 14.59 1.44
C PRO A 234 18.34 15.17 0.65
N ILE A 235 18.04 16.09 -0.26
CA ILE A 235 19.02 16.90 -0.97
C ILE A 235 18.98 18.34 -0.46
N GLU A 236 20.16 18.96 -0.41
CA GLU A 236 20.30 20.39 -0.15
C GLU A 236 20.52 21.17 -1.43
N ASN A 237 21.29 20.59 -2.35
CA ASN A 237 21.69 21.18 -3.60
C ASN A 237 22.13 20.07 -4.57
N GLU A 238 22.39 20.43 -5.82
CA GLU A 238 22.88 19.53 -6.86
C GLU A 238 23.77 20.31 -7.84
N ASP A 239 24.64 19.60 -8.54
CA ASP A 239 25.33 20.09 -9.74
C ASP A 239 25.04 19.17 -10.94
N ASP A 240 25.80 19.29 -12.02
CA ASP A 240 25.58 18.48 -13.22
C ASP A 240 25.79 16.97 -13.00
N ASN A 241 26.60 16.58 -12.02
CA ASN A 241 27.04 15.21 -11.81
C ASN A 241 26.53 14.57 -10.51
N PHE A 242 26.30 15.37 -9.47
CA PHE A 242 26.03 14.89 -8.12
C PHE A 242 24.80 15.54 -7.50
N PHE A 243 24.11 14.75 -6.66
CA PHE A 243 23.25 15.25 -5.62
C PHE A 243 24.06 15.44 -4.33
N TYR A 244 23.95 16.62 -3.72
CA TYR A 244 24.49 16.90 -2.40
C TYR A 244 23.41 16.59 -1.36
N THR A 245 23.50 15.39 -0.81
CA THR A 245 22.57 14.86 0.19
C THR A 245 23.11 15.02 1.60
N PHE A 246 22.26 14.80 2.59
CA PHE A 246 22.72 14.70 3.97
C PHE A 246 21.99 13.62 4.75
N ILE A 247 22.67 13.10 5.76
CA ILE A 247 22.10 12.29 6.84
C ILE A 247 22.53 12.88 8.18
N TYR A 248 22.00 12.35 9.28
CA TYR A 248 22.55 12.61 10.61
C TYR A 248 23.33 11.39 11.09
N THR A 249 24.49 11.64 11.69
CA THR A 249 25.40 10.67 12.31
C THR A 249 25.67 11.05 13.77
N LYS A 250 26.49 10.28 14.47
CA LYS A 250 27.00 10.59 15.80
C LYS A 250 28.30 11.38 15.72
N ASP A 251 28.42 12.44 16.51
CA ASP A 251 29.71 13.07 16.79
C ASP A 251 30.46 12.35 17.92
N ALA A 252 31.57 12.94 18.39
CA ALA A 252 32.38 12.38 19.46
C ALA A 252 31.68 12.33 20.83
N ASN A 253 30.57 13.07 21.01
CA ASN A 253 29.74 13.07 22.20
C ASN A 253 28.48 12.20 22.03
N GLU A 254 28.38 11.44 20.93
CA GLU A 254 27.20 10.68 20.51
C GLU A 254 25.96 11.53 20.18
N GLU A 255 26.13 12.83 19.97
CA GLU A 255 25.05 13.72 19.57
C GLU A 255 24.84 13.71 18.06
N ALA A 256 23.63 14.08 17.63
CA ALA A 256 23.29 14.17 16.23
C ALA A 256 24.13 15.25 15.51
N SER A 257 24.85 14.82 14.50
CA SER A 257 25.66 15.70 13.66
C SER A 257 25.39 15.44 12.19
N LYS A 258 25.26 16.50 11.41
CA LYS A 258 24.92 16.41 9.99
C LYS A 258 26.14 15.96 9.19
N LEU A 259 25.94 14.94 8.35
CA LEU A 259 26.94 14.42 7.43
C LEU A 259 26.46 14.60 5.98
N THR A 260 27.18 15.41 5.21
CA THR A 260 26.94 15.56 3.77
C THR A 260 27.50 14.36 3.01
N LEU A 261 26.70 13.83 2.09
CA LEU A 261 27.05 12.73 1.19
C LEU A 261 26.88 13.15 -0.27
N PHE A 262 27.77 12.65 -1.12
CA PHE A 262 27.80 12.94 -2.56
C PHE A 262 27.31 11.73 -3.33
N ILE A 263 26.14 11.84 -3.95
CA ILE A 263 25.54 10.72 -4.69
C ILE A 263 25.51 11.07 -6.18
N PRO A 264 26.24 10.33 -7.03
CA PRO A 264 26.17 10.49 -8.48
C PRO A 264 24.73 10.41 -9.01
N LYS A 265 24.38 11.30 -9.94
CA LYS A 265 23.07 11.31 -10.61
C LYS A 265 22.78 10.02 -11.41
N SER A 266 23.80 9.23 -11.73
CA SER A 266 23.63 7.90 -12.32
C SER A 266 23.02 6.87 -11.35
N PHE A 267 23.19 7.06 -10.03
CA PHE A 267 22.75 6.13 -8.99
C PHE A 267 21.43 6.49 -8.33
N ALA A 268 20.94 7.71 -8.53
CA ALA A 268 19.74 8.21 -7.88
C ALA A 268 18.92 9.10 -8.80
N LYS A 269 17.62 9.26 -8.48
CA LYS A 269 16.71 10.17 -9.18
C LYS A 269 15.87 10.92 -8.14
N LYS A 270 15.44 12.14 -8.45
CA LYS A 270 14.48 12.90 -7.62
C LYS A 270 13.18 12.10 -7.50
N VAL A 271 12.60 12.08 -6.30
CA VAL A 271 11.30 11.44 -6.08
C VAL A 271 10.17 12.47 -6.04
N PRO A 272 8.96 12.10 -6.50
CA PRO A 272 8.62 10.83 -7.15
C PRO A 272 9.31 10.64 -8.51
N LEU A 273 9.68 9.40 -8.85
CA LEU A 273 10.02 9.05 -10.23
C LEU A 273 8.75 9.06 -11.07
N GLU A 274 8.87 9.51 -12.33
CA GLU A 274 7.82 9.30 -13.31
C GLU A 274 7.66 7.80 -13.58
N PHE A 275 6.42 7.32 -13.59
CA PHE A 275 6.08 5.93 -13.90
C PHE A 275 6.15 5.68 -15.41
N SER A 276 7.36 5.70 -15.96
CA SER A 276 7.65 5.55 -17.38
C SER A 276 8.27 4.19 -17.70
N GLN A 277 8.28 3.84 -19.00
CA GLN A 277 8.93 2.61 -19.48
C GLN A 277 10.41 2.56 -19.07
N GLU A 278 11.12 3.69 -19.14
CA GLU A 278 12.53 3.81 -18.76
C GLU A 278 12.73 3.52 -17.27
N SER A 279 11.97 4.18 -16.40
CA SER A 279 12.06 3.99 -14.94
C SER A 279 11.76 2.55 -14.54
N ILE A 280 10.71 1.96 -15.11
CA ILE A 280 10.30 0.57 -14.83
C ILE A 280 11.38 -0.40 -15.31
N HIS A 281 11.87 -0.22 -16.53
CA HIS A 281 12.92 -1.06 -17.10
C HIS A 281 14.20 -1.02 -16.25
N GLN A 282 14.66 0.17 -15.87
CA GLN A 282 15.85 0.37 -15.06
C GLN A 282 15.74 -0.32 -13.70
N LEU A 283 14.65 -0.08 -12.96
CA LEU A 283 14.44 -0.67 -11.64
C LEU A 283 14.26 -2.19 -11.72
N SER A 284 13.53 -2.68 -12.73
CA SER A 284 13.34 -4.12 -12.93
C SER A 284 14.68 -4.82 -13.16
N ASN A 285 15.50 -4.33 -14.10
CA ASN A 285 16.81 -4.91 -14.39
C ASN A 285 17.76 -4.87 -13.20
N THR A 286 17.70 -3.80 -12.40
CA THR A 286 18.53 -3.67 -11.19
C THR A 286 18.25 -4.77 -10.18
N LEU A 287 16.98 -5.16 -10.03
CA LEU A 287 16.56 -6.16 -9.03
C LEU A 287 16.67 -7.60 -9.53
N LEU A 288 16.59 -7.84 -10.84
CA LEU A 288 16.64 -9.19 -11.40
C LEU A 288 17.97 -9.89 -11.09
N GLY A 289 17.87 -11.16 -10.69
CA GLY A 289 19.01 -11.98 -10.29
C GLY A 289 19.46 -11.80 -8.84
N GLU A 290 18.94 -10.82 -8.09
CA GLU A 290 19.24 -10.70 -6.65
C GLU A 290 18.81 -11.98 -5.92
N LYS A 291 19.71 -12.54 -5.10
CA LYS A 291 19.42 -13.75 -4.31
C LYS A 291 18.25 -13.52 -3.36
N TYR A 292 17.50 -14.58 -3.08
CA TYR A 292 16.44 -14.56 -2.09
C TYR A 292 17.03 -14.48 -0.68
N GLY A 293 16.56 -13.52 0.13
CA GLY A 293 16.87 -13.43 1.55
C GLY A 293 15.60 -13.32 2.38
N TRP A 294 15.28 -14.38 3.14
CA TRP A 294 14.15 -14.40 4.06
C TRP A 294 14.20 -13.19 5.01
N GLY A 295 13.15 -12.37 5.06
CA GLY A 295 13.14 -11.20 5.93
C GLY A 295 14.24 -10.16 5.59
N GLY A 296 14.88 -10.23 4.42
CA GLY A 296 16.03 -9.40 4.05
C GLY A 296 17.39 -9.87 4.57
N TYR A 297 17.48 -11.15 4.99
CA TYR A 297 18.71 -11.77 5.47
C TYR A 297 19.88 -11.61 4.49
N LEU A 298 21.09 -11.40 5.03
CA LEU A 298 22.31 -11.08 4.28
C LEU A 298 22.17 -9.87 3.34
N ASN A 299 21.38 -8.88 3.75
CA ASN A 299 21.16 -7.66 2.99
C ASN A 299 20.46 -7.85 1.63
N ASN A 300 19.80 -8.99 1.42
CA ASN A 300 19.03 -9.28 0.21
C ASN A 300 17.56 -8.85 0.37
N ARG A 301 16.68 -9.28 -0.55
CA ARG A 301 15.23 -9.09 -0.45
C ARG A 301 14.49 -10.43 -0.45
N ASP A 302 13.36 -10.49 0.24
CA ASP A 302 12.33 -11.50 0.00
C ASP A 302 11.29 -10.95 -0.99
N CYS A 303 10.24 -11.73 -1.25
CA CYS A 303 9.17 -11.38 -2.18
C CYS A 303 8.55 -10.00 -1.91
N SER A 304 8.21 -9.73 -0.66
CA SER A 304 7.53 -8.49 -0.24
C SER A 304 8.48 -7.30 -0.05
N ALA A 305 9.74 -7.53 0.31
CA ALA A 305 10.74 -6.47 0.32
C ALA A 305 11.07 -6.00 -1.10
N MET A 306 11.09 -6.91 -2.09
CA MET A 306 11.30 -6.57 -3.50
C MET A 306 10.20 -5.66 -4.04
N THR A 307 8.93 -6.00 -3.81
CA THR A 307 7.79 -5.17 -4.27
C THR A 307 7.81 -3.79 -3.63
N ARG A 308 8.10 -3.70 -2.32
CA ARG A 308 8.17 -2.43 -1.59
C ARG A 308 9.32 -1.55 -2.09
N ASP A 309 10.51 -2.12 -2.20
CA ASP A 309 11.69 -1.35 -2.62
C ASP A 309 11.57 -0.94 -4.12
N PHE A 310 10.90 -1.73 -4.96
CA PHE A 310 10.56 -1.34 -6.35
C PHE A 310 9.60 -0.14 -6.41
N LEU A 311 8.59 -0.12 -5.53
CA LEU A 311 7.52 0.90 -5.56
C LEU A 311 7.90 2.22 -4.85
N ALA A 312 8.83 2.18 -3.88
CA ALA A 312 9.23 3.35 -3.10
C ALA A 312 9.76 4.53 -3.93
N PRO A 313 10.61 4.35 -4.97
CA PRO A 313 11.06 5.44 -5.85
C PRO A 313 9.91 6.18 -6.55
N PHE A 314 8.81 5.49 -6.87
CA PHE A 314 7.61 6.10 -7.47
C PHE A 314 6.74 6.87 -6.45
N GLY A 315 7.19 6.98 -5.19
CA GLY A 315 6.40 7.60 -4.12
C GLY A 315 5.21 6.74 -3.69
N VAL A 316 5.33 5.41 -3.79
CA VAL A 316 4.26 4.48 -3.40
C VAL A 316 4.69 3.68 -2.18
N TRP A 317 4.06 3.97 -1.04
CA TRP A 317 4.34 3.28 0.22
C TRP A 317 3.48 2.04 0.34
N ILE A 318 4.07 0.90 0.68
CA ILE A 318 3.33 -0.34 0.96
C ILE A 318 3.84 -1.03 2.24
N PRO A 319 2.99 -1.82 2.92
CA PRO A 319 3.40 -2.58 4.10
C PRO A 319 4.52 -3.59 3.83
N ARG A 320 5.20 -4.03 4.89
CA ARG A 320 6.35 -4.95 4.82
C ARG A 320 6.00 -6.37 4.37
N ASN A 321 4.90 -6.92 4.87
CA ASN A 321 4.58 -8.35 4.76
C ASN A 321 3.59 -8.59 3.61
N SER A 322 3.76 -9.70 2.88
CA SER A 322 2.90 -10.08 1.75
C SER A 322 1.39 -10.04 2.06
N ALA A 323 0.98 -10.55 3.22
CA ALA A 323 -0.43 -10.52 3.63
C ALA A 323 -0.96 -9.10 3.89
N ALA A 324 -0.11 -8.20 4.41
CA ALA A 324 -0.47 -6.80 4.65
C ALA A 324 -0.44 -5.98 3.37
N GLN A 325 0.39 -6.36 2.38
CA GLN A 325 0.37 -5.75 1.04
C GLN A 325 -0.94 -5.97 0.29
N LYS A 326 -1.88 -6.77 0.82
CA LYS A 326 -3.27 -6.77 0.37
C LYS A 326 -3.99 -5.42 0.55
N SER A 327 -3.38 -4.44 1.21
CA SER A 327 -3.90 -3.07 1.27
C SER A 327 -3.30 -2.14 0.20
N PHE A 328 -2.56 -2.67 -0.78
CA PHE A 328 -1.88 -1.87 -1.81
C PHE A 328 -2.84 -1.08 -2.71
N GLY A 329 -3.99 -1.69 -3.02
CA GLY A 329 -4.99 -1.15 -3.93
C GLY A 329 -6.28 -1.99 -3.87
N GLU A 330 -7.07 -1.96 -4.93
CA GLU A 330 -8.32 -2.72 -4.99
C GLU A 330 -8.03 -4.21 -5.00
N TYR A 331 -8.59 -4.96 -4.05
CA TYR A 331 -8.43 -6.40 -3.99
C TYR A 331 -9.54 -7.11 -4.77
N ILE A 332 -9.17 -7.75 -5.88
CA ILE A 332 -10.05 -8.60 -6.66
C ILE A 332 -9.76 -10.05 -6.27
N SER A 333 -10.77 -10.70 -5.67
CA SER A 333 -10.67 -12.11 -5.29
C SER A 333 -10.61 -13.00 -6.53
N LEU A 334 -9.61 -13.88 -6.55
CA LEU A 334 -9.43 -14.93 -7.55
C LEU A 334 -9.64 -16.33 -6.94
N LYS A 335 -10.05 -16.37 -5.68
CA LYS A 335 -10.34 -17.59 -4.95
C LYS A 335 -11.49 -18.35 -5.64
N ASP A 336 -11.39 -19.69 -5.61
CA ASP A 336 -12.41 -20.61 -6.15
C ASP A 336 -12.59 -20.58 -7.68
N LEU A 337 -11.82 -19.74 -8.40
CA LEU A 337 -11.73 -19.76 -9.87
C LEU A 337 -10.78 -20.85 -10.37
N SER A 338 -11.06 -21.39 -11.55
CA SER A 338 -10.15 -22.27 -12.28
C SER A 338 -8.89 -21.52 -12.74
N PRO A 339 -7.76 -22.21 -13.04
CA PRO A 339 -6.54 -21.56 -13.53
C PRO A 339 -6.75 -20.65 -14.72
N LYS A 340 -7.56 -21.07 -15.71
CA LYS A 340 -7.86 -20.27 -16.90
C LYS A 340 -8.65 -19.01 -16.57
N GLU A 341 -9.63 -19.11 -15.68
CA GLU A 341 -10.42 -17.95 -15.23
C GLU A 341 -9.54 -16.98 -14.43
N LYS A 342 -8.61 -17.49 -13.61
CA LYS A 342 -7.64 -16.66 -12.89
C LYS A 342 -6.75 -15.88 -13.85
N GLU A 343 -6.18 -16.52 -14.87
CA GLU A 343 -5.38 -15.84 -15.90
C GLU A 343 -6.20 -14.77 -16.61
N ALA A 344 -7.42 -15.09 -17.06
CA ALA A 344 -8.31 -14.14 -17.72
C ALA A 344 -8.60 -12.92 -16.85
N MET A 345 -8.85 -13.12 -15.54
CA MET A 345 -9.06 -12.02 -14.60
C MET A 345 -7.80 -11.18 -14.38
N ILE A 346 -6.63 -11.80 -14.31
CA ILE A 346 -5.36 -11.09 -14.17
C ILE A 346 -5.08 -10.23 -15.40
N LEU A 347 -5.27 -10.77 -16.61
CA LEU A 347 -5.08 -10.04 -17.86
C LEU A 347 -6.08 -8.90 -18.01
N LYS A 348 -7.34 -9.14 -17.64
CA LYS A 348 -8.42 -8.15 -17.73
C LYS A 348 -8.24 -6.97 -16.78
N HIS A 349 -7.80 -7.22 -15.54
CA HIS A 349 -7.79 -6.21 -14.48
C HIS A 349 -6.39 -5.71 -14.11
N GLY A 350 -5.34 -6.47 -14.41
CA GLY A 350 -3.99 -6.15 -14.01
C GLY A 350 -3.39 -4.99 -14.81
N ILE A 351 -2.76 -4.07 -14.09
CA ILE A 351 -1.93 -3.01 -14.66
C ILE A 351 -0.48 -3.41 -14.45
N ALA A 352 0.29 -3.52 -15.54
CA ALA A 352 1.69 -3.91 -15.47
C ALA A 352 2.48 -2.99 -14.52
N PHE A 353 3.23 -3.61 -13.61
CA PHE A 353 4.05 -2.99 -12.57
C PHE A 353 3.31 -2.11 -11.54
N LEU A 354 1.98 -2.03 -11.61
CA LEU A 354 1.11 -1.44 -10.59
C LEU A 354 0.03 -2.41 -10.12
N SER A 355 0.27 -3.71 -10.27
CA SER A 355 -0.59 -4.73 -9.68
C SER A 355 0.24 -5.76 -8.93
N LEU A 356 -0.26 -6.20 -7.77
CA LEU A 356 0.33 -7.27 -6.99
C LEU A 356 -0.55 -8.51 -7.04
N ILE A 357 0.03 -9.68 -7.24
CA ILE A 357 -0.68 -10.95 -7.21
C ILE A 357 -0.33 -11.67 -5.92
N TYR A 358 -1.35 -11.99 -5.13
CA TYR A 358 -1.23 -12.53 -3.78
C TYR A 358 -1.60 -14.01 -3.71
N LEU A 359 -0.81 -14.75 -2.92
CA LEU A 359 -1.16 -16.05 -2.38
C LEU A 359 -0.59 -16.19 -0.97
N LYS A 360 -1.13 -17.11 -0.17
CA LYS A 360 -0.62 -17.30 1.20
C LYS A 360 0.89 -17.61 1.22
N GLY A 361 1.65 -16.67 1.78
CA GLY A 361 3.10 -16.75 1.95
C GLY A 361 3.93 -16.20 0.78
N HIS A 362 3.32 -15.65 -0.28
CA HIS A 362 4.05 -15.07 -1.42
C HIS A 362 3.29 -13.89 -2.04
N ILE A 363 4.04 -12.92 -2.56
CA ILE A 363 3.50 -11.77 -3.30
C ILE A 363 4.37 -11.55 -4.53
N MET A 364 3.74 -11.15 -5.63
CA MET A 364 4.41 -11.02 -6.93
C MET A 364 3.98 -9.72 -7.59
N LEU A 365 4.89 -9.04 -8.28
CA LEU A 365 4.58 -7.85 -9.07
C LEU A 365 4.11 -8.32 -10.46
N TYR A 366 2.87 -8.01 -10.84
CA TYR A 366 2.40 -8.29 -12.20
C TYR A 366 3.23 -7.49 -13.18
N ALA A 367 3.85 -8.16 -14.16
CA ALA A 367 4.79 -7.54 -15.10
C ALA A 367 4.16 -7.25 -16.48
N GLY A 368 2.87 -7.55 -16.65
CA GLY A 368 2.17 -7.46 -17.93
C GLY A 368 2.05 -8.80 -18.62
N GLU A 369 1.81 -8.77 -19.93
CA GLU A 369 1.54 -9.96 -20.74
C GLU A 369 2.47 -10.06 -21.95
N VAL A 370 2.72 -11.30 -22.38
CA VAL A 370 3.36 -11.61 -23.68
C VAL A 370 2.58 -12.76 -24.30
N GLN A 371 2.08 -12.57 -25.53
CA GLN A 371 1.25 -13.56 -26.24
C GLN A 371 0.05 -14.01 -25.39
N GLU A 372 -0.70 -13.06 -24.82
CA GLU A 372 -1.88 -13.29 -23.97
C GLU A 372 -1.59 -14.13 -22.71
N LYS A 373 -0.33 -14.20 -22.28
CA LYS A 373 0.08 -14.91 -21.06
C LYS A 373 0.55 -13.92 -19.99
N PRO A 374 0.03 -13.98 -18.76
CA PRO A 374 0.45 -13.09 -17.69
C PRO A 374 1.84 -13.48 -17.16
N PHE A 375 2.71 -12.48 -17.00
CA PHE A 375 4.02 -12.62 -16.38
C PHE A 375 4.07 -11.87 -15.05
N VAL A 376 4.91 -12.36 -14.15
CA VAL A 376 5.18 -11.74 -12.86
C VAL A 376 6.67 -11.59 -12.63
N MET A 377 7.06 -10.49 -12.01
CA MET A 377 8.37 -10.32 -11.41
C MET A 377 8.28 -10.61 -9.91
N HIS A 378 9.14 -11.48 -9.41
CA HIS A 378 9.13 -11.88 -7.99
C HIS A 378 10.49 -12.39 -7.51
N ASN A 379 10.81 -12.17 -6.23
CA ASN A 379 11.93 -12.83 -5.57
C ASN A 379 11.41 -14.05 -4.81
N VAL A 380 11.74 -15.25 -5.29
CA VAL A 380 11.12 -16.50 -4.87
C VAL A 380 12.17 -17.51 -4.41
N TRP A 381 11.88 -18.22 -3.31
CA TRP A 381 12.77 -19.26 -2.82
C TRP A 381 12.78 -20.49 -3.72
N GLY A 382 11.63 -21.11 -3.94
CA GLY A 382 11.56 -22.33 -4.74
C GLY A 382 10.16 -22.88 -4.92
N VAL A 383 10.02 -23.80 -5.86
CA VAL A 383 8.79 -24.52 -6.15
C VAL A 383 8.70 -25.74 -5.25
N LYS A 384 7.51 -26.02 -4.71
CA LYS A 384 7.29 -27.22 -3.90
C LYS A 384 7.30 -28.46 -4.80
N THR A 385 8.11 -29.46 -4.43
CA THR A 385 8.18 -30.75 -5.10
C THR A 385 7.68 -31.87 -4.19
N LEU A 386 7.31 -33.00 -4.79
CA LEU A 386 6.88 -34.22 -4.11
C LEU A 386 7.52 -35.42 -4.82
N GLU A 387 8.41 -36.13 -4.12
CA GLU A 387 9.05 -37.33 -4.63
C GLU A 387 8.80 -38.48 -3.64
N ASN A 388 8.13 -39.56 -4.09
CA ASN A 388 7.78 -40.72 -3.25
C ASN A 388 7.05 -40.33 -1.94
N GLY A 389 6.12 -39.36 -2.02
CA GLY A 389 5.36 -38.84 -0.88
C GLY A 389 6.15 -37.91 0.05
N LYS A 390 7.43 -37.63 -0.23
CA LYS A 390 8.26 -36.69 0.54
C LYS A 390 8.26 -35.32 -0.13
N GLU A 391 7.90 -34.30 0.64
CA GLU A 391 7.97 -32.92 0.20
C GLU A 391 9.43 -32.50 -0.02
N GLY A 392 9.67 -31.65 -1.01
CA GLY A 392 10.96 -31.04 -1.30
C GLY A 392 10.80 -29.61 -1.83
N ARG A 393 11.92 -29.01 -2.24
CA ARG A 393 11.95 -27.71 -2.94
C ARG A 393 12.87 -27.82 -4.14
N ASP A 394 12.40 -27.37 -5.29
CA ASP A 394 13.26 -26.98 -6.42
C ASP A 394 13.62 -25.50 -6.25
N ILE A 395 14.89 -25.21 -5.98
CA ILE A 395 15.34 -23.88 -5.56
C ILE A 395 15.54 -22.99 -6.78
N ILE A 396 14.83 -21.87 -6.80
CA ILE A 396 15.08 -20.74 -7.73
C ILE A 396 16.00 -19.74 -7.01
N GLY A 397 15.63 -19.36 -5.79
CA GLY A 397 16.49 -18.64 -4.84
C GLY A 397 16.89 -17.23 -5.27
N LYS A 398 16.13 -16.57 -6.14
CA LYS A 398 16.44 -15.24 -6.67
C LYS A 398 15.23 -14.51 -7.26
N ALA A 399 15.43 -13.23 -7.57
CA ALA A 399 14.51 -12.42 -8.36
C ALA A 399 14.49 -12.85 -9.82
N VAL A 400 13.31 -13.19 -10.34
CA VAL A 400 13.08 -13.67 -11.71
C VAL A 400 11.80 -13.10 -12.28
N ILE A 401 11.64 -13.21 -13.60
CA ILE A 401 10.37 -13.07 -14.30
C ILE A 401 9.90 -14.45 -14.72
N THR A 402 8.67 -14.82 -14.37
CA THR A 402 8.07 -16.09 -14.78
C THR A 402 6.61 -15.92 -15.15
N ASP A 403 6.06 -16.91 -15.84
CA ASP A 403 4.61 -17.10 -15.82
C ASP A 403 4.14 -17.67 -14.47
N LEU A 404 2.82 -17.88 -14.33
CA LEU A 404 2.20 -18.45 -13.13
C LEU A 404 2.23 -20.00 -13.08
N TYR A 405 2.87 -20.64 -14.07
CA TYR A 405 3.01 -22.10 -14.19
C TYR A 405 4.45 -22.57 -13.93
N VAL A 406 5.29 -21.72 -13.32
CA VAL A 406 6.68 -22.09 -12.99
C VAL A 406 6.76 -23.44 -12.27
N GLY A 407 7.53 -24.36 -12.86
CA GLY A 407 7.69 -25.73 -12.38
C GLY A 407 6.77 -26.79 -13.03
N ALA A 408 5.78 -26.40 -13.85
CA ALA A 408 4.83 -27.33 -14.47
C ALA A 408 5.48 -28.36 -15.41
N ASN A 409 6.68 -28.09 -15.93
CA ASN A 409 7.43 -29.01 -16.77
C ASN A 409 8.22 -30.08 -15.97
N GLN A 410 8.17 -30.04 -14.63
CA GLN A 410 8.88 -30.98 -13.77
C GLN A 410 7.94 -32.09 -13.28
N PRO A 411 8.31 -33.38 -13.44
CA PRO A 411 7.42 -34.50 -13.11
C PRO A 411 7.12 -34.63 -11.62
N ASN A 412 7.96 -34.05 -10.76
CA ASN A 412 7.82 -34.08 -9.31
C ASN A 412 7.18 -32.81 -8.73
N VAL A 413 6.67 -31.88 -9.55
CA VAL A 413 5.92 -30.71 -9.07
C VAL A 413 4.43 -31.03 -9.12
N PRO A 414 3.73 -31.12 -7.97
CA PRO A 414 2.30 -31.34 -7.97
C PRO A 414 1.56 -30.16 -8.59
N GLU A 415 0.57 -30.43 -9.43
CA GLU A 415 -0.25 -29.40 -10.09
C GLU A 415 -0.84 -28.39 -9.07
N ALA A 416 -1.37 -28.89 -7.96
CA ALA A 416 -1.90 -28.06 -6.86
C ALA A 416 -0.86 -27.13 -6.20
N SER A 417 0.43 -27.36 -6.42
CA SER A 417 1.52 -26.53 -5.88
C SER A 417 1.95 -25.40 -6.83
N LEU A 418 1.49 -25.40 -8.08
CA LEU A 418 1.74 -24.33 -9.04
C LEU A 418 1.18 -22.99 -8.53
N LEU A 419 1.82 -21.89 -8.92
CA LEU A 419 1.44 -20.56 -8.43
C LEU A 419 -0.01 -20.24 -8.80
N ILE A 420 -0.40 -20.45 -10.06
CA ILE A 420 -1.76 -20.19 -10.56
C ILE A 420 -2.85 -20.87 -9.72
N ASN A 421 -2.62 -22.11 -9.28
CA ASN A 421 -3.56 -22.86 -8.46
C ASN A 421 -3.69 -22.30 -7.04
N ARG A 422 -2.67 -21.59 -6.56
CA ARG A 422 -2.60 -21.03 -5.20
C ARG A 422 -2.92 -19.54 -5.12
N VAL A 423 -2.96 -18.82 -6.24
CA VAL A 423 -3.36 -17.40 -6.28
C VAL A 423 -4.73 -17.22 -5.63
N GLU A 424 -4.81 -16.28 -4.69
CA GLU A 424 -6.02 -15.92 -3.95
C GLU A 424 -6.63 -14.60 -4.45
N GLY A 425 -5.82 -13.70 -5.01
CA GLY A 425 -6.31 -12.41 -5.51
C GLY A 425 -5.25 -11.58 -6.24
N ILE A 426 -5.73 -10.56 -6.96
CA ILE A 426 -4.92 -9.50 -7.56
C ILE A 426 -5.28 -8.16 -6.90
N LEU A 427 -4.27 -7.31 -6.75
CA LEU A 427 -4.35 -5.99 -6.14
C LEU A 427 -3.95 -4.95 -7.16
N VAL A 428 -4.82 -3.99 -7.46
CA VAL A 428 -4.62 -3.08 -8.60
C VAL A 428 -4.51 -1.63 -8.12
N LYS A 429 -3.49 -0.91 -8.61
CA LYS A 429 -3.23 0.52 -8.35
C LYS A 429 -2.98 1.30 -9.66
N PRO A 430 -3.41 2.57 -9.85
CA PRO A 430 -4.35 3.28 -8.99
C PRO A 430 -5.59 2.42 -8.78
N THR A 431 -6.23 2.58 -7.63
CA THR A 431 -7.62 2.16 -7.53
C THR A 431 -8.33 3.01 -8.56
N TYR A 432 -8.44 2.53 -9.80
CA TYR A 432 -9.46 3.07 -10.68
C TYR A 432 -10.69 2.90 -9.84
N ALA A 433 -11.30 4.03 -9.43
CA ALA A 433 -12.55 4.00 -8.71
C ALA A 433 -13.36 2.94 -9.44
N THR A 434 -13.61 1.81 -8.77
CA THR A 434 -14.48 0.79 -9.36
C THR A 434 -15.65 1.60 -9.84
N LYS A 435 -16.03 1.45 -11.10
CA LYS A 435 -17.14 2.18 -11.71
C LYS A 435 -18.47 2.03 -10.93
N ASN A 436 -18.46 1.42 -9.73
CA ASN A 436 -19.46 1.55 -8.71
C ASN A 436 -18.86 1.42 -7.29
N ASN A 437 -18.50 2.52 -6.61
CA ASN A 437 -18.20 2.47 -5.17
C ASN A 437 -19.45 2.25 -4.29
N LEU A 438 -20.58 1.81 -4.86
CA LEU A 438 -21.87 1.77 -4.18
C LEU A 438 -21.86 0.87 -2.93
N VAL A 439 -21.28 -0.33 -3.02
CA VAL A 439 -21.25 -1.32 -1.92
C VAL A 439 -20.48 -0.80 -0.71
N SER A 440 -19.40 -0.04 -0.93
CA SER A 440 -18.56 0.49 0.16
C SER A 440 -19.09 1.80 0.74
N LYS A 441 -19.92 2.54 0.00
CA LYS A 441 -20.37 3.89 0.36
C LYS A 441 -21.79 3.95 0.89
N TYR A 442 -22.63 2.99 0.53
CA TYR A 442 -24.02 2.92 0.91
C TYR A 442 -24.28 1.70 1.81
N PRO A 443 -24.46 1.87 3.14
CA PRO A 443 -24.82 0.78 4.05
C PRO A 443 -26.00 -0.11 3.61
N SER A 444 -26.93 0.42 2.82
CA SER A 444 -28.07 -0.37 2.32
C SER A 444 -27.75 -1.20 1.07
N VAL A 445 -26.62 -0.95 0.39
CA VAL A 445 -26.19 -1.71 -0.80
C VAL A 445 -25.36 -2.91 -0.37
N LYS A 446 -25.89 -4.11 -0.65
CA LYS A 446 -25.30 -5.39 -0.23
C LYS A 446 -24.22 -5.88 -1.19
N ALA A 447 -24.51 -5.84 -2.49
CA ALA A 447 -23.63 -6.37 -3.53
C ALA A 447 -24.05 -5.84 -4.91
N ILE A 448 -23.12 -5.88 -5.86
CA ILE A 448 -23.40 -5.72 -7.28
C ILE A 448 -22.92 -6.98 -7.98
N LYS A 449 -23.82 -7.67 -8.67
CA LYS A 449 -23.50 -8.88 -9.45
C LYS A 449 -24.56 -9.08 -10.52
N ASP A 450 -24.21 -9.81 -11.57
CA ASP A 450 -25.17 -10.24 -12.60
C ASP A 450 -26.03 -9.07 -13.15
N ASN A 451 -25.41 -7.90 -13.36
CA ASN A 451 -26.04 -6.66 -13.81
C ASN A 451 -27.14 -6.10 -12.88
N ASN A 452 -27.07 -6.40 -11.59
CA ASN A 452 -28.03 -5.94 -10.60
C ASN A 452 -27.33 -5.41 -9.34
N VAL A 453 -27.89 -4.35 -8.77
CA VAL A 453 -27.58 -3.85 -7.43
C VAL A 453 -28.53 -4.53 -6.45
N TYR A 454 -27.98 -5.24 -5.48
CA TYR A 454 -28.72 -5.93 -4.43
C TYR A 454 -28.70 -5.10 -3.15
N PHE A 455 -29.87 -4.91 -2.55
CA PHE A 455 -30.02 -4.18 -1.30
C PHE A 455 -30.13 -5.13 -0.11
N MET A 456 -29.86 -4.61 1.09
CA MET A 456 -29.90 -5.38 2.34
C MET A 456 -31.30 -5.91 2.68
N ASP A 457 -32.35 -5.26 2.19
CA ASP A 457 -33.75 -5.71 2.35
C ASP A 457 -34.17 -6.81 1.35
N GLY A 458 -33.25 -7.25 0.49
CA GLY A 458 -33.48 -8.30 -0.50
C GLY A 458 -34.04 -7.82 -1.84
N SER A 459 -34.37 -6.54 -1.99
CA SER A 459 -34.77 -5.96 -3.28
C SER A 459 -33.56 -5.73 -4.20
N THR A 460 -33.84 -5.47 -5.48
CA THR A 460 -32.82 -5.27 -6.52
C THR A 460 -33.18 -4.15 -7.48
N LEU A 461 -32.17 -3.51 -8.06
CA LEU A 461 -32.31 -2.61 -9.21
C LEU A 461 -31.35 -3.05 -10.34
N PRO A 462 -31.72 -2.86 -11.62
CA PRO A 462 -30.79 -3.08 -12.73
C PRO A 462 -29.63 -2.09 -12.64
N TYR A 463 -28.41 -2.57 -12.92
CA TYR A 463 -27.20 -1.76 -12.85
C TYR A 463 -26.96 -0.98 -14.15
N ASP A 464 -26.93 -1.67 -15.29
CA ASP A 464 -26.64 -1.12 -16.61
C ASP A 464 -27.71 -1.61 -17.61
N ASP A 465 -28.31 -0.70 -18.38
CA ASP A 465 -29.29 -1.05 -19.42
C ASP A 465 -28.62 -1.42 -20.77
N LYS A 466 -27.30 -1.29 -20.86
CA LYS A 466 -26.41 -1.57 -21.99
C LYS A 466 -26.62 -0.66 -23.20
N GLN A 467 -27.26 0.48 -23.00
CA GLN A 467 -27.45 1.48 -24.04
C GLN A 467 -26.37 2.55 -23.96
N ALA A 468 -25.76 2.86 -25.10
CA ALA A 468 -24.87 4.01 -25.21
C ALA A 468 -25.72 5.28 -25.27
N LYS A 469 -25.57 6.14 -24.26
CA LYS A 469 -26.34 7.38 -24.11
C LYS A 469 -25.46 8.60 -24.41
N HIS A 470 -26.02 9.59 -25.09
CA HIS A 470 -25.37 10.89 -25.26
C HIS A 470 -25.68 11.81 -24.06
N PHE A 471 -24.97 12.94 -23.94
CA PHE A 471 -25.01 13.81 -22.75
C PHE A 471 -26.42 14.18 -22.26
N ASP A 472 -27.32 14.60 -23.15
CA ASP A 472 -28.70 14.97 -22.77
C ASP A 472 -29.51 13.77 -22.28
N GLU A 473 -29.24 12.59 -22.85
CA GLU A 473 -29.89 11.34 -22.44
C GLU A 473 -29.34 10.82 -21.11
N LEU A 474 -28.03 10.97 -20.86
CA LEU A 474 -27.41 10.73 -19.55
C LEU A 474 -27.98 11.66 -18.47
N LEU A 475 -28.31 12.91 -18.83
CA LEU A 475 -28.97 13.81 -17.90
C LEU A 475 -30.37 13.29 -17.56
N GLU A 476 -31.21 12.95 -18.53
CA GLU A 476 -32.62 12.62 -18.27
C GLU A 476 -32.88 11.17 -17.83
N ASN A 477 -32.15 10.20 -18.39
CA ASN A 477 -32.45 8.77 -18.31
C ASN A 477 -31.25 7.90 -17.86
N ALA A 478 -30.32 8.45 -17.07
CA ALA A 478 -29.20 7.68 -16.54
C ALA A 478 -29.67 6.44 -15.74
N ASP A 479 -29.07 5.30 -16.06
CA ASP A 479 -29.04 4.13 -15.18
C ASP A 479 -27.96 4.28 -14.09
N ILE A 480 -27.69 3.21 -13.33
CA ILE A 480 -26.77 3.28 -12.20
C ILE A 480 -25.31 3.31 -12.69
N GLU A 481 -24.98 2.66 -13.80
CA GLU A 481 -23.62 2.70 -14.38
C GLU A 481 -23.31 4.09 -14.94
N ASP A 482 -24.29 4.71 -15.59
CA ASP A 482 -24.17 6.05 -16.18
C ASP A 482 -23.77 7.13 -15.16
N MET A 483 -24.09 6.93 -13.88
CA MET A 483 -23.70 7.84 -12.78
C MET A 483 -22.17 8.00 -12.66
N PHE A 484 -21.40 7.05 -13.20
CA PHE A 484 -19.94 6.97 -13.13
C PHE A 484 -19.23 7.31 -14.46
N THR A 485 -19.98 7.74 -15.48
CA THR A 485 -19.45 8.07 -16.80
C THR A 485 -18.43 9.21 -16.78
N GLN A 486 -18.56 10.14 -15.83
CA GLN A 486 -17.62 11.26 -15.63
C GLN A 486 -16.94 11.15 -14.27
N THR A 487 -15.61 11.27 -14.27
CA THR A 487 -14.81 11.21 -13.04
C THR A 487 -14.91 12.54 -12.29
N TYR A 488 -15.27 12.49 -11.01
CA TYR A 488 -15.32 13.68 -10.17
C TYR A 488 -13.91 14.09 -9.72
N PRO A 489 -13.43 15.31 -10.06
CA PRO A 489 -12.05 15.73 -9.79
C PRO A 489 -11.89 16.29 -8.37
N ALA A 490 -12.19 15.46 -7.36
CA ALA A 490 -12.07 15.84 -5.95
C ALA A 490 -10.66 16.31 -5.60
N PHE A 491 -10.55 17.42 -4.88
CA PHE A 491 -9.32 18.08 -4.40
C PHE A 491 -8.42 18.70 -5.47
N PHE A 492 -8.74 18.54 -6.76
CA PHE A 492 -7.98 19.16 -7.84
C PHE A 492 -8.06 20.68 -7.77
N PRO A 493 -7.06 21.41 -8.33
CA PRO A 493 -7.16 22.85 -8.53
C PRO A 493 -8.51 23.25 -9.17
N ILE A 494 -9.05 24.40 -8.78
CA ILE A 494 -10.32 24.88 -9.33
C ILE A 494 -10.02 25.49 -10.69
N THR A 495 -10.41 24.79 -11.75
CA THR A 495 -10.27 25.21 -13.14
C THR A 495 -11.62 25.19 -13.86
N PRO A 496 -11.84 26.04 -14.89
CA PRO A 496 -13.05 25.97 -15.71
C PRO A 496 -13.26 24.56 -16.28
N PRO A 497 -14.44 23.94 -16.08
CA PRO A 497 -14.74 22.64 -16.67
C PRO A 497 -14.88 22.72 -18.20
N THR A 498 -14.56 21.63 -18.90
CA THR A 498 -14.73 21.56 -20.36
C THR A 498 -16.20 21.40 -20.74
N LEU A 499 -16.57 21.69 -22.00
CA LEU A 499 -17.94 21.55 -22.49
C LEU A 499 -18.54 20.19 -22.11
N ASN A 500 -19.70 20.22 -21.45
CA ASN A 500 -20.45 19.05 -21.00
C ASN A 500 -19.74 18.17 -19.95
N ASP A 501 -18.68 18.66 -19.31
CA ASP A 501 -18.05 18.00 -18.17
C ASP A 501 -18.76 18.43 -16.86
N ASP A 502 -19.65 17.56 -16.38
CA ASP A 502 -20.62 17.79 -15.31
C ASP A 502 -20.60 16.64 -14.28
N PRO A 503 -19.42 16.28 -13.72
CA PRO A 503 -19.28 15.08 -12.95
C PRO A 503 -20.21 15.08 -11.72
N GLY A 504 -21.03 14.04 -11.63
CA GLY A 504 -22.07 13.88 -10.61
C GLY A 504 -23.46 14.43 -10.95
N ARG A 505 -23.69 15.05 -12.12
CA ARG A 505 -25.05 15.47 -12.53
C ARG A 505 -25.93 14.33 -13.08
N PHE A 506 -25.33 13.26 -13.58
CA PHE A 506 -26.07 12.06 -13.98
C PHE A 506 -26.55 11.32 -12.72
N ARG A 507 -27.86 11.03 -12.66
CA ARG A 507 -28.51 10.45 -11.48
C ARG A 507 -29.61 9.51 -11.90
N ASN A 508 -29.64 8.33 -11.29
CA ASN A 508 -30.75 7.41 -11.38
C ASN A 508 -31.80 7.67 -10.30
N ASP A 509 -33.01 8.07 -10.69
CA ASP A 509 -34.08 8.44 -9.76
C ASP A 509 -34.58 7.25 -8.92
N ALA A 510 -34.68 6.06 -9.51
CA ALA A 510 -35.08 4.86 -8.80
C ALA A 510 -34.08 4.49 -7.69
N PHE A 511 -32.78 4.65 -7.96
CA PHE A 511 -31.72 4.44 -6.99
C PHE A 511 -31.79 5.44 -5.83
N LEU A 512 -31.95 6.75 -6.11
CA LEU A 512 -32.06 7.76 -5.05
C LEU A 512 -33.31 7.58 -4.18
N LYS A 513 -34.45 7.24 -4.81
CA LYS A 513 -35.67 6.86 -4.08
C LYS A 513 -35.43 5.68 -3.16
N LYS A 514 -34.69 4.67 -3.65
CA LYS A 514 -34.38 3.48 -2.87
C LYS A 514 -33.54 3.77 -1.63
N LEU A 515 -32.57 4.68 -1.74
CA LEU A 515 -31.69 5.08 -0.64
C LEU A 515 -32.38 6.02 0.38
N TYR A 516 -33.14 6.99 -0.11
CA TYR A 516 -33.53 8.16 0.69
C TYR A 516 -35.04 8.31 0.93
N GLY A 517 -35.87 7.58 0.17
CA GLY A 517 -37.32 7.51 0.30
C GLY A 517 -38.05 7.72 -1.03
N GLU A 518 -39.13 6.97 -1.27
CA GLU A 518 -39.85 6.97 -2.56
C GLU A 518 -40.88 8.10 -2.69
N SER A 519 -41.34 8.64 -1.56
CA SER A 519 -42.37 9.67 -1.48
C SER A 519 -41.97 10.81 -0.55
N LYS A 520 -42.59 11.99 -0.74
CA LYS A 520 -42.41 13.15 0.16
C LYS A 520 -42.54 12.78 1.64
N LYS A 521 -43.58 12.01 1.98
CA LYS A 521 -43.85 11.58 3.36
C LYS A 521 -42.74 10.71 3.93
N GLU A 522 -42.19 9.82 3.11
CA GLU A 522 -41.11 8.93 3.52
C GLU A 522 -39.79 9.68 3.67
N ILE A 523 -39.47 10.55 2.73
CA ILE A 523 -38.27 11.39 2.82
C ILE A 523 -38.32 12.27 4.06
N GLU A 524 -39.46 12.94 4.33
CA GLU A 524 -39.62 13.79 5.52
C GLU A 524 -39.48 13.02 6.83
N LYS A 525 -39.85 11.73 6.84
CA LYS A 525 -39.63 10.84 7.99
C LYS A 525 -38.15 10.51 8.20
N ASN A 526 -37.36 10.48 7.12
CA ASN A 526 -35.93 10.19 7.15
C ASN A 526 -35.06 11.43 7.43
N LEU A 527 -35.64 12.64 7.50
CA LEU A 527 -34.89 13.85 7.83
C LEU A 527 -34.62 13.95 9.34
N THR A 528 -33.36 14.22 9.68
CA THR A 528 -32.90 14.56 11.04
C THR A 528 -32.31 15.97 11.09
N GLU A 529 -31.97 16.45 12.30
CA GLU A 529 -31.36 17.76 12.50
C GLU A 529 -29.83 17.68 12.43
N VAL A 530 -29.24 18.57 11.63
CA VAL A 530 -27.81 18.88 11.62
C VAL A 530 -27.62 20.27 12.24
N ILE A 531 -26.70 20.40 13.18
CA ILE A 531 -26.35 21.68 13.81
C ILE A 531 -25.27 22.34 12.96
N TRP A 532 -25.67 23.36 12.20
CA TRP A 532 -24.80 24.11 11.30
C TRP A 532 -24.02 25.19 12.05
N LEU A 533 -22.70 25.11 11.99
CA LEU A 533 -21.73 25.98 12.66
C LEU A 533 -22.07 26.19 14.15
N PRO A 534 -21.85 25.18 15.00
CA PRO A 534 -22.22 25.23 16.42
C PRO A 534 -21.72 26.48 17.17
N ASN A 535 -20.55 27.00 16.82
CA ASN A 535 -19.97 28.20 17.43
C ASN A 535 -20.36 29.51 16.70
N HIS A 536 -21.04 29.44 15.55
CA HIS A 536 -21.44 30.59 14.74
C HIS A 536 -22.94 30.59 14.41
N GLY A 537 -23.77 30.48 15.47
CA GLY A 537 -25.22 30.64 15.40
C GLY A 537 -26.01 29.33 15.52
N ALA A 538 -25.37 28.17 15.37
CA ALA A 538 -25.94 26.84 15.59
C ALA A 538 -27.29 26.62 14.87
N LYS A 539 -27.38 27.04 13.60
CA LYS A 539 -28.61 26.94 12.81
C LYS A 539 -28.99 25.48 12.63
N LYS A 540 -30.24 25.13 12.90
CA LYS A 540 -30.75 23.77 12.69
C LYS A 540 -31.16 23.57 11.24
N LEU A 541 -30.50 22.65 10.56
CA LEU A 541 -30.81 22.26 9.17
C LEU A 541 -31.43 20.87 9.15
N LYS A 542 -32.38 20.63 8.24
CA LYS A 542 -32.94 19.28 8.02
C LYS A 542 -32.14 18.57 6.93
N PHE A 543 -31.72 17.34 7.20
CA PHE A 543 -30.93 16.53 6.26
C PHE A 543 -31.24 15.05 6.42
N ASN A 544 -31.10 14.25 5.37
CA ASN A 544 -31.48 12.85 5.40
C ASN A 544 -30.51 12.02 6.26
N GLN A 545 -31.04 11.20 7.16
CA GLN A 545 -30.21 10.37 8.05
C GLN A 545 -29.74 9.06 7.40
N ASN A 546 -30.42 8.62 6.33
CA ASN A 546 -30.06 7.40 5.63
C ASN A 546 -28.70 7.55 4.95
N GLU A 547 -28.01 6.42 4.76
CA GLU A 547 -26.71 6.36 4.08
C GLU A 547 -25.63 7.27 4.69
N ASN A 548 -25.77 7.61 5.97
CA ASN A 548 -24.91 8.52 6.73
C ASN A 548 -24.92 9.98 6.24
N ALA A 549 -25.85 10.40 5.39
CA ALA A 549 -25.79 11.73 4.76
C ALA A 549 -25.80 12.88 5.79
N ALA A 550 -26.70 12.84 6.79
CA ALA A 550 -26.75 13.85 7.85
C ALA A 550 -25.52 13.81 8.78
N MET A 551 -24.99 12.61 9.03
CA MET A 551 -23.77 12.44 9.83
C MET A 551 -22.59 13.11 9.14
N GLN A 552 -22.45 12.93 7.82
CA GLN A 552 -21.37 13.56 7.06
C GLN A 552 -21.55 15.08 6.95
N LEU A 553 -22.77 15.57 6.79
CA LEU A 553 -22.99 17.02 6.84
C LEU A 553 -22.67 17.62 8.23
N GLN A 554 -22.90 16.86 9.31
CA GLN A 554 -22.49 17.30 10.64
C GLN A 554 -20.96 17.40 10.75
N LYS A 555 -20.19 16.43 10.21
CA LYS A 555 -18.72 16.53 10.19
C LYS A 555 -18.23 17.73 9.38
N VAL A 556 -18.85 17.99 8.22
CA VAL A 556 -18.60 19.19 7.42
C VAL A 556 -18.82 20.45 8.26
N SER A 557 -19.99 20.55 8.90
CA SER A 557 -20.34 21.67 9.77
C SER A 557 -19.29 21.90 10.86
N ASP A 558 -18.91 20.85 11.60
CA ASP A 558 -17.97 20.92 12.71
C ASP A 558 -16.55 21.32 12.27
N GLU A 559 -16.15 20.93 11.06
CA GLU A 559 -14.84 21.27 10.49
C GLU A 559 -14.83 22.70 9.94
N LEU A 560 -15.89 23.13 9.24
CA LEU A 560 -16.08 24.49 8.77
C LEU A 560 -16.15 25.51 9.92
N ASP A 561 -16.76 25.12 11.04
CA ASP A 561 -16.91 25.95 12.24
C ASP A 561 -15.56 26.31 12.90
N ARG A 562 -14.49 25.60 12.55
CA ARG A 562 -13.11 25.85 13.02
C ARG A 562 -12.30 26.71 12.07
N LEU A 563 -12.85 27.05 10.89
CA LEU A 563 -12.16 27.93 9.94
C LEU A 563 -12.06 29.37 10.49
N PRO A 564 -11.03 30.14 10.08
CA PRO A 564 -10.92 31.55 10.44
C PRO A 564 -12.16 32.38 10.08
N GLU A 565 -12.47 33.41 10.88
CA GLU A 565 -13.68 34.26 10.74
C GLU A 565 -13.90 34.81 9.31
N LYS A 566 -12.83 35.03 8.54
CA LYS A 566 -12.89 35.49 7.13
C LYS A 566 -13.74 34.58 6.22
N TYR A 567 -13.89 33.30 6.54
CA TYR A 567 -14.69 32.34 5.76
C TYR A 567 -16.18 32.39 6.11
N MET A 568 -16.55 32.94 7.27
CA MET A 568 -17.93 32.89 7.77
C MET A 568 -18.94 33.65 6.90
N LYS A 569 -18.47 34.64 6.12
CA LYS A 569 -19.32 35.34 5.14
C LYS A 569 -19.91 34.41 4.07
N TYR A 570 -19.29 33.27 3.79
CA TYR A 570 -19.78 32.25 2.85
C TYR A 570 -20.70 31.22 3.51
N LEU A 571 -20.66 31.10 4.84
CA LEU A 571 -21.14 29.92 5.57
C LEU A 571 -22.31 30.22 6.53
N LYS A 572 -22.38 31.42 7.12
CA LYS A 572 -23.35 31.75 8.18
C LYS A 572 -24.82 31.63 7.73
N ASN A 573 -25.10 31.94 6.47
CA ASN A 573 -26.46 31.97 5.93
C ASN A 573 -26.62 30.99 4.76
N PRO A 574 -26.66 29.66 5.01
CA PRO A 574 -26.97 28.72 3.94
C PRO A 574 -28.39 28.97 3.41
N ALA A 575 -28.54 28.95 2.09
CA ALA A 575 -29.78 29.21 1.39
C ALA A 575 -30.82 28.10 1.60
N GLY A 576 -30.39 26.86 1.86
CA GLY A 576 -31.29 25.79 2.28
C GLY A 576 -30.73 24.39 2.08
N THR A 577 -31.40 23.40 2.69
CA THR A 577 -31.02 21.98 2.57
C THR A 577 -32.14 21.10 1.99
N TYR A 578 -33.40 21.38 2.33
CA TYR A 578 -34.54 20.56 1.91
C TYR A 578 -35.62 21.39 1.24
N ALA A 579 -36.04 20.96 0.05
CA ALA A 579 -37.18 21.49 -0.68
C ALA A 579 -37.70 20.43 -1.66
N TYR A 580 -38.86 19.83 -1.37
CA TYR A 580 -39.47 18.82 -2.24
C TYR A 580 -40.03 19.45 -3.53
N ARG A 581 -39.25 19.39 -4.61
CA ARG A 581 -39.60 19.96 -5.93
C ARG A 581 -38.88 19.25 -7.09
N PRO A 582 -39.43 19.30 -8.31
CA PRO A 582 -38.68 18.94 -9.49
C PRO A 582 -37.59 19.98 -9.82
N ILE A 583 -36.56 19.57 -10.57
CA ILE A 583 -35.55 20.46 -11.15
C ILE A 583 -36.21 21.32 -12.24
N ALA A 584 -35.88 22.61 -12.29
CA ALA A 584 -36.50 23.56 -13.19
C ALA A 584 -36.36 23.17 -14.67
N GLY A 585 -37.49 22.87 -15.31
CA GLY A 585 -37.57 22.43 -16.72
C GLY A 585 -37.60 20.91 -16.91
N THR A 586 -37.68 20.12 -15.83
CA THR A 586 -37.71 18.65 -15.87
C THR A 586 -38.83 18.09 -14.99
N SER A 587 -39.11 16.79 -15.08
CA SER A 587 -39.96 16.05 -14.13
C SER A 587 -39.19 15.39 -12.97
N ARG A 588 -37.85 15.47 -12.99
CA ARG A 588 -36.95 14.80 -12.04
C ARG A 588 -36.85 15.56 -10.73
N LEU A 589 -36.81 14.84 -9.60
CA LEU A 589 -36.62 15.47 -8.30
C LEU A 589 -35.22 16.07 -8.16
N SER A 590 -35.15 17.26 -7.55
CA SER A 590 -33.88 17.85 -7.12
C SER A 590 -33.25 17.03 -6.00
N ALA A 591 -31.92 17.07 -5.85
CA ALA A 591 -31.23 16.51 -4.69
C ALA A 591 -31.70 17.13 -3.36
N HIS A 592 -32.13 18.40 -3.36
CA HIS A 592 -32.79 19.01 -2.20
C HIS A 592 -34.11 18.32 -1.82
N SER A 593 -34.78 17.66 -2.76
CA SER A 593 -36.00 16.91 -2.47
C SER A 593 -35.72 15.67 -1.65
N TYR A 594 -34.54 15.07 -1.77
CA TYR A 594 -34.11 13.91 -0.97
C TYR A 594 -33.48 14.32 0.37
N GLY A 595 -33.23 15.62 0.58
CA GLY A 595 -32.54 16.13 1.77
C GLY A 595 -31.06 15.77 1.81
N ILE A 596 -30.41 15.67 0.64
CA ILE A 596 -29.00 15.29 0.49
C ILE A 596 -28.14 16.40 -0.11
N ALA A 597 -28.67 17.62 -0.22
CA ALA A 597 -27.95 18.77 -0.77
C ALA A 597 -28.06 20.00 0.14
N ILE A 598 -27.07 20.87 0.06
CA ILE A 598 -27.03 22.17 0.74
C ILE A 598 -26.58 23.24 -0.24
N ASP A 599 -27.32 24.34 -0.27
CA ASP A 599 -26.89 25.56 -0.95
C ASP A 599 -26.34 26.53 0.09
N LEU A 600 -25.12 27.02 -0.13
CA LEU A 600 -24.47 28.03 0.70
C LEU A 600 -24.95 29.46 0.36
N GLU A 601 -24.27 30.48 0.90
CA GLU A 601 -24.62 31.89 0.69
C GLU A 601 -24.58 32.26 -0.80
N THR A 602 -25.68 32.77 -1.32
CA THR A 602 -25.87 33.05 -2.76
C THR A 602 -25.23 34.36 -3.21
N SER A 603 -24.92 35.27 -2.28
CA SER A 603 -24.28 36.56 -2.61
C SER A 603 -22.89 36.41 -3.24
N TYR A 604 -22.24 35.25 -3.05
CA TYR A 604 -20.92 34.92 -3.62
C TYR A 604 -21.00 33.80 -4.67
N SER A 605 -22.20 33.39 -5.05
CA SER A 605 -22.39 32.30 -6.00
C SER A 605 -22.61 32.81 -7.41
N ARG A 606 -22.45 31.87 -8.34
CA ARG A 606 -22.68 31.96 -9.78
C ARG A 606 -23.41 30.71 -10.22
N TYR A 607 -24.38 30.92 -11.11
CA TYR A 607 -25.20 29.88 -11.70
C TYR A 607 -25.32 30.13 -13.20
N TRP A 608 -25.02 29.11 -14.00
CA TRP A 608 -24.85 29.25 -15.45
C TRP A 608 -26.06 29.86 -16.18
N ARG A 609 -27.30 29.65 -15.68
CA ARG A 609 -28.50 30.25 -16.28
C ARG A 609 -28.66 31.75 -15.96
N TRP A 610 -28.04 32.25 -14.90
CA TRP A 610 -28.04 33.68 -14.57
C TRP A 610 -27.09 34.44 -15.49
N ASP A 611 -25.91 33.85 -15.74
CA ASP A 611 -24.81 34.55 -16.40
C ASP A 611 -24.90 34.51 -17.94
N LYS A 612 -25.66 33.56 -18.52
CA LYS A 612 -25.95 33.42 -19.97
C LYS A 612 -24.74 33.39 -20.91
N THR A 613 -23.52 33.34 -20.38
CA THR A 613 -22.25 33.47 -21.11
C THR A 613 -21.40 32.20 -21.06
N TYR A 614 -21.73 31.25 -20.16
CA TYR A 614 -20.94 30.05 -19.87
C TYR A 614 -19.47 30.31 -19.48
N THR A 615 -19.12 31.55 -19.11
CA THR A 615 -17.81 31.87 -18.56
C THR A 615 -17.80 31.50 -17.08
N PHE A 616 -16.95 30.54 -16.70
CA PHE A 616 -16.82 30.11 -15.31
C PHE A 616 -16.21 31.21 -14.44
N HIS A 617 -16.83 31.48 -13.30
CA HIS A 617 -16.33 32.38 -12.27
C HIS A 617 -16.64 31.80 -10.89
N ASN A 618 -15.64 31.78 -10.01
CA ASN A 618 -15.79 31.23 -8.66
C ASN A 618 -15.23 32.18 -7.61
N GLU A 619 -16.02 32.39 -6.55
CA GLU A 619 -15.62 33.15 -5.37
C GLU A 619 -15.53 32.29 -4.10
N PHE A 620 -16.00 31.03 -4.14
CA PHE A 620 -15.90 30.11 -3.01
C PHE A 620 -14.44 29.63 -2.83
N PRO A 621 -13.85 29.81 -1.65
CA PRO A 621 -12.49 29.33 -1.35
C PRO A 621 -12.37 27.80 -1.46
N LYS A 622 -11.23 27.34 -1.96
CA LYS A 622 -10.92 25.91 -2.11
C LYS A 622 -10.99 25.18 -0.78
N GLU A 623 -10.64 25.82 0.33
CA GLU A 623 -10.65 25.22 1.66
C GLU A 623 -12.06 24.81 2.11
N ILE A 624 -13.10 25.57 1.73
CA ILE A 624 -14.49 25.18 2.01
C ILE A 624 -14.85 23.96 1.15
N ILE A 625 -14.49 24.00 -0.13
CA ILE A 625 -14.78 22.93 -1.09
C ILE A 625 -14.10 21.62 -0.67
N ASP A 626 -12.82 21.67 -0.30
CA ASP A 626 -12.05 20.51 0.14
C ASP A 626 -12.66 19.85 1.38
N ILE A 627 -13.22 20.64 2.32
CA ILE A 627 -13.91 20.08 3.50
C ILE A 627 -15.17 19.32 3.07
N PHE A 628 -15.95 19.86 2.15
CA PHE A 628 -17.12 19.15 1.61
C PHE A 628 -16.71 17.86 0.86
N GLU A 629 -15.73 17.97 -0.04
CA GLU A 629 -15.22 16.84 -0.84
C GLU A 629 -14.67 15.72 0.07
N LYS A 630 -13.97 16.06 1.14
CA LYS A 630 -13.47 15.13 2.18
C LYS A 630 -14.57 14.29 2.83
N HIS A 631 -15.77 14.84 2.97
CA HIS A 631 -16.91 14.17 3.60
C HIS A 631 -17.92 13.62 2.57
N GLY A 632 -17.53 13.51 1.30
CA GLY A 632 -18.32 12.85 0.25
C GLY A 632 -19.34 13.75 -0.45
N PHE A 633 -19.17 15.06 -0.42
CA PHE A 633 -20.04 16.00 -1.10
C PHE A 633 -19.41 16.50 -2.39
N VAL A 634 -20.11 16.32 -3.51
CA VAL A 634 -19.75 16.96 -4.77
C VAL A 634 -20.20 18.41 -4.78
N TRP A 635 -19.37 19.27 -5.36
CA TRP A 635 -19.61 20.70 -5.52
C TRP A 635 -20.01 21.06 -6.95
N GLY A 636 -21.10 21.82 -7.09
CA GLY A 636 -21.65 22.24 -8.37
C GLY A 636 -20.78 23.21 -9.17
N GLY A 637 -19.74 23.80 -8.56
CA GLY A 637 -18.73 24.56 -9.28
C GLY A 637 -17.73 23.71 -10.08
N ARG A 638 -17.77 22.37 -9.96
CA ARG A 638 -17.02 21.46 -10.83
C ARG A 638 -17.73 21.17 -12.16
N TRP A 639 -18.93 21.72 -12.37
CA TRP A 639 -19.74 21.46 -13.57
C TRP A 639 -19.55 22.55 -14.62
N TYR A 640 -19.51 22.16 -15.89
CA TYR A 640 -19.66 23.10 -17.01
C TYR A 640 -20.95 23.91 -16.87
N HIS A 641 -22.03 23.24 -16.47
CA HIS A 641 -23.27 23.88 -16.04
C HIS A 641 -23.21 24.28 -14.56
N TYR A 642 -22.27 25.17 -14.23
CA TYR A 642 -21.89 25.50 -12.86
C TYR A 642 -23.06 25.99 -11.97
N ASP A 643 -23.06 25.50 -10.74
CA ASP A 643 -23.95 25.88 -9.64
C ASP A 643 -23.12 26.00 -8.35
N THR A 644 -22.41 27.12 -8.20
CA THR A 644 -21.30 27.23 -7.24
C THR A 644 -21.74 27.34 -5.77
N MET A 645 -23.01 27.58 -5.48
CA MET A 645 -23.53 27.48 -4.10
C MET A 645 -23.83 26.03 -3.70
N HIS A 646 -23.97 25.14 -4.67
CA HIS A 646 -24.57 23.83 -4.47
C HIS A 646 -23.56 22.76 -4.08
N PHE A 647 -23.88 22.02 -3.02
CA PHE A 647 -23.17 20.82 -2.60
C PHE A 647 -24.14 19.67 -2.41
N GLU A 648 -23.79 18.48 -2.88
CA GLU A 648 -24.65 17.29 -2.83
C GLU A 648 -23.88 16.07 -2.34
N TYR A 649 -24.45 15.35 -1.39
CA TYR A 649 -23.86 14.11 -0.85
C TYR A 649 -23.93 12.99 -1.89
N ARG A 650 -22.76 12.63 -2.44
CA ARG A 650 -22.57 11.62 -3.48
C ARG A 650 -21.29 10.81 -3.19
N PRO A 651 -21.26 10.09 -2.06
CA PRO A 651 -20.06 9.42 -1.56
C PRO A 651 -19.50 8.37 -2.53
N GLU A 652 -20.32 7.86 -3.47
CA GLU A 652 -19.91 6.92 -4.50
C GLU A 652 -18.95 7.49 -5.54
N LEU A 653 -18.87 8.82 -5.66
CA LEU A 653 -17.96 9.49 -6.59
C LEU A 653 -16.57 9.75 -5.99
N PHE A 654 -16.33 9.28 -4.76
CA PHE A 654 -15.07 9.45 -4.04
C PHE A 654 -14.40 8.10 -3.75
N GLU A 655 -13.07 8.03 -3.86
CA GLU A 655 -12.28 6.85 -3.49
C GLU A 655 -12.41 6.56 -1.98
N SER A 656 -12.27 7.58 -1.14
CA SER A 656 -12.41 7.52 0.32
C SER A 656 -13.15 8.75 0.84
N ILE A 657 -13.85 8.59 1.96
CA ILE A 657 -14.50 9.67 2.73
C ILE A 657 -14.18 9.42 4.21
N ASP A 658 -14.03 10.48 4.99
CA ASP A 658 -13.71 10.40 6.43
C ASP A 658 -14.92 10.06 7.32
#